data_AF-A0A5D9CLC1-F1
#
_entry.id   AF-A0A5D9CLC1-F1
#
_cell.length_a   1.000
_cell.length_b   1.000
_cell.length_c   1.000
_cell.angle_alpha   90.00
_cell.angle_beta   90.00
_cell.angle_gamma   90.00
#
_symmetry.space_group_name_H-M   'P 1'
#
loop_
_entity.id
_entity.type
_entity.pdbx_description
1 polymer ?
#
loop_
_entity_poly.entity_id
_entity_poly.type
_entity_poly.pdbx_seq_one_letter_code
_entity_poly.pdbx_strand_id
1 'polypeptide(L)'
;MASNTILEGRQVRLDLPNGLKGFLMRAEVEEGLSRITETTIEFMSSDIDLDLQKVVGERLRLEIDAPKDKVRYFQGRCVSAEYLGSHAGRGYFRAQVRPWLWFLTLTSNCRIFQDKSVIDVIKEIFGQHGFSDFRNTTKHPYPKRNYCVQYHETDFAFVSRLMEEEGIYYYFTHEKSKETLVLADEASAHKDVEDGAEIAFHFRESQYRRKEDHVFEWRGCESIRTGKVTLQDYDFEKPKSDLKSVKALPKGKHAYKSYEIYEYPGRHANIRDGEHHARVKVEGLAAQAQRSHGISNVRQMAAGNKFKLTKHPRKAENSEYLVIHARHQLQIDADVEDREFIDAILGPTLDFDSDNSSDIYRCIFEVQPVGMAFRAPQITPRPTHSGLQTAVVVGKPGEEIWTDQYGRVKVQFHWDRLGRRDDMSSCWIRTAVPWSGKGWGMVGVPRIGQEVVVQFEEGDLDRPLITGMVYNGDTRLPYPLPANQTQVGLKTNSSKGGGGFNELVFDDKRDAELVRFQAERDYTQIVKNNAEITVGLEHQMGGALRQTIHGDKTETIREGNHSFTVAKGEEAISIAQKRTTDIGNDDKLTVRADQAVAIAGVKSDDIGKSYDIDVGTTLKIAAGSKITLVCGSSQIEMTPAKITISSTQIEVKATATAKVTAGGQLTMEGQGQASLKGGAMLKLEGGGMAQLKSSGLLIAKGAMTMIN
;
A
#
# COMPACT_ATOMS: atom_id res chain seq x y z
N MET A 1 4.80 -31.80 -71.00
CA MET A 1 4.27 -32.68 -69.93
C MET A 1 5.42 -33.47 -69.33
N ALA A 2 6.16 -32.87 -68.38
CA ALA A 2 7.09 -33.63 -67.54
C ALA A 2 6.25 -34.26 -66.42
N SER A 3 6.20 -35.58 -66.40
CA SER A 3 5.31 -36.37 -65.55
C SER A 3 5.65 -36.22 -64.07
N ASN A 4 4.63 -36.40 -63.22
CA ASN A 4 4.66 -36.53 -61.75
C ASN A 4 5.67 -37.57 -61.20
N THR A 5 6.48 -38.22 -62.03
CA THR A 5 7.43 -39.29 -61.69
C THR A 5 8.73 -38.82 -61.05
N ILE A 6 8.97 -37.51 -60.91
CA ILE A 6 10.20 -36.94 -60.31
C ILE A 6 10.13 -36.89 -58.75
N LEU A 7 8.97 -37.21 -58.16
CA LEU A 7 8.74 -37.12 -56.70
C LEU A 7 8.97 -38.44 -55.95
N GLU A 8 8.81 -39.60 -56.60
CA GLU A 8 8.90 -40.90 -55.95
C GLU A 8 10.37 -41.34 -55.80
N GLY A 9 10.97 -41.07 -54.64
CA GLY A 9 12.32 -41.53 -54.28
C GLY A 9 13.26 -40.47 -53.70
N ARG A 10 12.81 -39.21 -53.54
CA ARG A 10 13.63 -38.14 -52.94
C ARG A 10 13.62 -38.21 -51.41
N GLN A 11 14.82 -38.12 -50.83
CA GLN A 11 15.06 -38.15 -49.38
C GLN A 11 14.58 -36.88 -48.65
N VAL A 12 14.36 -35.78 -49.35
CA VAL A 12 13.84 -34.52 -48.80
C VAL A 12 12.64 -34.03 -49.62
N ARG A 13 11.57 -33.61 -48.95
CA ARG A 13 10.30 -33.20 -49.57
C ARG A 13 9.73 -31.95 -48.90
N LEU A 14 8.96 -31.18 -49.67
CA LEU A 14 8.20 -30.01 -49.20
C LEU A 14 6.71 -30.24 -49.46
N ASP A 15 5.91 -30.08 -48.41
CA ASP A 15 4.45 -30.05 -48.46
C ASP A 15 3.99 -28.59 -48.37
N LEU A 16 3.32 -28.12 -49.43
CA LEU A 16 2.72 -26.79 -49.50
C LEU A 16 1.22 -26.87 -49.14
N PRO A 17 0.66 -25.78 -48.59
CA PRO A 17 -0.74 -25.73 -48.17
C PRO A 17 -1.70 -25.77 -49.37
N ASN A 18 -2.99 -25.99 -49.11
CA ASN A 18 -4.07 -25.80 -50.09
C ASN A 18 -3.93 -26.62 -51.39
N GLY A 19 -3.18 -27.73 -51.35
CA GLY A 19 -2.92 -28.57 -52.52
C GLY A 19 -1.95 -27.94 -53.54
N LEU A 20 -1.32 -26.81 -53.20
CA LEU A 20 -0.30 -26.17 -54.01
C LEU A 20 0.87 -27.14 -54.27
N LYS A 21 1.48 -27.02 -55.43
CA LYS A 21 2.59 -27.88 -55.84
C LYS A 21 3.88 -27.08 -55.86
N GLY A 22 4.86 -27.55 -55.10
CA GLY A 22 6.20 -26.97 -55.06
C GLY A 22 7.23 -28.05 -54.79
N PHE A 23 8.45 -27.80 -55.24
CA PHE A 23 9.58 -28.70 -55.08
C PHE A 23 10.66 -27.96 -54.30
N LEU A 24 11.12 -28.57 -53.21
CA LEU A 24 12.23 -28.05 -52.42
C LEU A 24 13.48 -27.91 -53.30
N MET A 25 14.17 -26.77 -53.17
CA MET A 25 15.51 -26.55 -53.73
C MET A 25 16.54 -26.61 -52.62
N ARG A 26 16.39 -25.71 -51.64
CA ARG A 26 17.26 -25.56 -50.47
C ARG A 26 16.40 -25.16 -49.27
N ALA A 27 16.75 -25.61 -48.08
CA ALA A 27 16.16 -25.11 -46.85
C ALA A 27 17.18 -25.08 -45.72
N GLU A 28 17.03 -24.09 -44.84
CA GLU A 28 17.73 -24.05 -43.57
C GLU A 28 16.72 -23.98 -42.42
N VAL A 29 16.87 -24.86 -41.44
CA VAL A 29 16.08 -24.84 -40.20
C VAL A 29 17.04 -24.61 -39.04
N GLU A 30 16.83 -23.55 -38.28
CA GLU A 30 17.57 -23.25 -37.07
C GLU A 30 16.66 -23.39 -35.85
N GLU A 31 16.96 -24.35 -34.99
CA GLU A 31 16.22 -24.63 -33.75
C GLU A 31 17.15 -24.59 -32.54
N GLY A 32 16.62 -24.28 -31.37
CA GLY A 32 17.41 -24.23 -30.15
C GLY A 32 16.55 -24.14 -28.89
N LEU A 33 17.15 -24.46 -27.75
CA LEU A 33 16.51 -24.28 -26.45
C LEU A 33 16.30 -22.78 -26.20
N SER A 34 15.08 -22.43 -25.82
CA SER A 34 14.60 -21.05 -25.63
C SER A 34 14.78 -20.15 -26.86
N ARG A 35 14.70 -20.73 -28.07
CA ARG A 35 14.71 -19.97 -29.33
C ARG A 35 13.48 -20.33 -30.16
N ILE A 36 12.91 -19.32 -30.82
CA ILE A 36 11.91 -19.55 -31.86
C ILE A 36 12.63 -20.27 -33.01
N THR A 37 12.11 -21.41 -33.43
CA THR A 37 12.64 -22.10 -34.61
C THR A 37 12.47 -21.22 -35.85
N GLU A 38 13.55 -20.99 -36.58
CA GLU A 38 13.54 -20.24 -37.82
C GLU A 38 13.73 -21.19 -38.99
N THR A 39 12.87 -21.10 -40.00
CA THR A 39 12.95 -21.95 -41.18
C THR A 39 12.87 -21.09 -42.43
N THR A 40 13.88 -21.19 -43.28
CA THR A 40 13.90 -20.57 -44.61
C THR A 40 13.83 -21.68 -45.65
N ILE A 41 12.85 -21.62 -46.54
CA ILE A 41 12.60 -22.62 -47.57
C ILE A 41 12.67 -21.93 -48.93
N GLU A 42 13.58 -22.38 -49.79
CA GLU A 42 13.62 -22.01 -51.20
C GLU A 42 13.06 -23.17 -52.03
N PHE A 43 12.04 -22.89 -52.83
CA PHE A 43 11.32 -23.90 -53.60
C PHE A 43 10.94 -23.38 -54.98
N MET A 44 10.73 -24.31 -55.91
CA MET A 44 10.24 -24.01 -57.25
C MET A 44 8.82 -24.50 -57.44
N SER A 45 8.04 -23.81 -58.27
CA SER A 45 6.71 -24.26 -58.73
C SER A 45 6.62 -24.21 -60.24
N SER A 46 5.83 -25.13 -60.82
CA SER A 46 5.42 -25.04 -62.22
C SER A 46 4.37 -23.95 -62.45
N ASP A 47 3.69 -23.52 -61.39
CA ASP A 47 2.80 -22.36 -61.40
C ASP A 47 3.64 -21.11 -61.14
N ILE A 48 3.96 -20.36 -62.22
CA ILE A 48 4.74 -19.12 -62.12
C ILE A 48 3.90 -18.03 -61.43
N ASP A 49 2.58 -18.07 -61.61
CA ASP A 49 1.63 -17.10 -61.06
C ASP A 49 1.11 -17.55 -59.68
N LEU A 50 1.89 -18.36 -58.96
CA LEU A 50 1.56 -18.86 -57.62
C LEU A 50 1.16 -17.70 -56.70
N ASP A 51 -0.10 -17.70 -56.28
CA ASP A 51 -0.63 -16.69 -55.38
C ASP A 51 -0.04 -16.83 -53.97
N LEU A 52 0.90 -15.94 -53.63
CA LEU A 52 1.59 -15.92 -52.34
C LEU A 52 0.62 -15.74 -51.16
N GLN A 53 -0.55 -15.14 -51.36
CA GLN A 53 -1.56 -15.00 -50.30
C GLN A 53 -2.15 -16.34 -49.85
N LYS A 54 -2.07 -17.39 -50.70
CA LYS A 54 -2.47 -18.76 -50.35
C LYS A 54 -1.38 -19.54 -49.62
N VAL A 55 -0.18 -18.97 -49.50
CA VAL A 55 0.99 -19.55 -48.82
C VAL A 55 1.21 -18.88 -47.47
N VAL A 56 1.20 -17.55 -47.41
CA VAL A 56 1.39 -16.79 -46.17
C VAL A 56 0.25 -17.07 -45.19
N GLY A 57 0.58 -17.28 -43.91
CA GLY A 57 -0.34 -17.64 -42.83
C GLY A 57 -0.62 -19.14 -42.71
N GLU A 58 -0.35 -19.90 -43.78
CA GLU A 58 -0.65 -21.33 -43.85
C GLU A 58 0.52 -22.20 -43.40
N ARG A 59 0.23 -23.49 -43.13
CA ARG A 59 1.27 -24.45 -42.69
C ARG A 59 2.10 -24.97 -43.86
N LEU A 60 3.42 -24.96 -43.68
CA LEU A 60 4.37 -25.61 -44.58
C LEU A 60 5.11 -26.69 -43.80
N ARG A 61 5.46 -27.80 -44.46
CA ARG A 61 6.18 -28.92 -43.84
C ARG A 61 7.31 -29.42 -44.73
N LEU A 62 8.51 -29.48 -44.18
CA LEU A 62 9.64 -30.21 -44.72
C LEU A 62 9.63 -31.63 -44.16
N GLU A 63 9.94 -32.59 -45.01
CA GLU A 63 10.03 -34.01 -44.66
C GLU A 63 11.41 -34.54 -45.07
N ILE A 64 12.10 -35.22 -44.17
CA ILE A 64 13.39 -35.87 -44.44
C ILE A 64 13.28 -37.36 -44.12
N ASP A 65 13.61 -38.22 -45.08
CA ASP A 65 13.74 -39.66 -44.85
C ASP A 65 14.94 -39.92 -43.93
N ALA A 66 14.67 -40.48 -42.75
CA ALA A 66 15.62 -40.86 -41.72
C ALA A 66 15.83 -42.39 -41.71
N PRO A 67 16.88 -42.90 -41.05
CA PRO A 67 17.11 -44.35 -40.93
C PRO A 67 15.88 -45.11 -40.40
N LYS A 68 15.78 -46.41 -40.74
CA LYS A 68 14.70 -47.33 -40.31
C LYS A 68 13.28 -46.90 -40.73
N ASP A 69 13.14 -46.43 -41.97
CA ASP A 69 11.87 -46.04 -42.58
C ASP A 69 11.11 -44.95 -41.78
N LYS A 70 11.84 -44.11 -41.07
CA LYS A 70 11.30 -42.95 -40.35
C LYS A 70 11.35 -41.70 -41.21
N VAL A 71 10.51 -40.73 -40.87
CA VAL A 71 10.49 -39.41 -41.48
C VAL A 71 10.63 -38.37 -40.38
N ARG A 72 11.60 -37.47 -40.53
CA ARG A 72 11.69 -36.27 -39.70
C ARG A 72 10.87 -35.16 -40.34
N TYR A 73 10.14 -34.44 -39.49
CA TYR A 73 9.34 -33.30 -39.90
C TYR A 73 9.93 -32.01 -39.36
N PHE A 74 9.93 -30.97 -40.19
CA PHE A 74 10.00 -29.59 -39.73
C PHE A 74 8.78 -28.88 -40.28
N GLN A 75 8.05 -28.17 -39.44
CA GLN A 75 6.86 -27.48 -39.89
C GLN A 75 6.62 -26.25 -39.05
N GLY A 76 5.85 -25.33 -39.58
CA GLY A 76 5.38 -24.14 -38.90
C GLY A 76 4.39 -23.43 -39.81
N ARG A 77 4.09 -22.17 -39.50
CA ARG A 77 3.30 -21.31 -40.39
C ARG A 77 4.22 -20.41 -41.19
N CYS A 78 3.90 -20.23 -42.47
CA CYS A 78 4.60 -19.26 -43.31
C CYS A 78 4.27 -17.84 -42.85
N VAL A 79 5.29 -17.09 -42.48
CA VAL A 79 5.18 -15.70 -42.02
C VAL A 79 5.56 -14.69 -43.11
N SER A 80 6.25 -15.14 -44.16
CA SER A 80 6.57 -14.37 -45.35
C SER A 80 6.81 -15.30 -46.54
N ALA A 81 6.37 -14.90 -47.72
CA ALA A 81 6.65 -15.58 -48.98
C ALA A 81 7.08 -14.54 -50.04
N GLU A 82 8.06 -14.88 -50.85
CA GLU A 82 8.70 -14.00 -51.83
C GLU A 82 8.85 -14.74 -53.17
N TYR A 83 8.65 -14.05 -54.29
CA TYR A 83 8.99 -14.52 -55.62
C TYR A 83 10.38 -14.03 -56.01
N LEU A 84 11.28 -14.95 -56.37
CA LEU A 84 12.69 -14.68 -56.65
C LEU A 84 12.99 -14.51 -58.14
N GLY A 85 12.12 -15.02 -59.01
CA GLY A 85 12.31 -15.02 -60.45
C GLY A 85 11.83 -16.31 -61.10
N SER A 86 12.00 -16.40 -62.42
CA SER A 86 11.59 -17.56 -63.21
C SER A 86 12.69 -18.00 -64.17
N HIS A 87 12.81 -19.31 -64.37
CA HIS A 87 13.67 -19.92 -65.37
C HIS A 87 13.00 -21.18 -65.93
N ALA A 88 13.18 -21.44 -67.23
CA ALA A 88 12.66 -22.64 -67.91
C ALA A 88 11.18 -22.97 -67.62
N GLY A 89 10.31 -21.95 -67.57
CA GLY A 89 8.87 -22.11 -67.32
C GLY A 89 8.49 -22.48 -65.88
N ARG A 90 9.38 -22.23 -64.91
CA ARG A 90 9.15 -22.44 -63.47
C ARG A 90 9.39 -21.15 -62.70
N GLY A 91 8.59 -20.92 -61.66
CA GLY A 91 8.78 -19.84 -60.70
C GLY A 91 9.59 -20.33 -59.50
N TYR A 92 10.46 -19.47 -58.97
CA TYR A 92 11.27 -19.73 -57.77
C TYR A 92 10.82 -18.81 -56.66
N PHE A 93 10.69 -19.37 -55.46
CA PHE A 93 10.08 -18.72 -54.32
C PHE A 93 10.88 -18.97 -53.06
N ARG A 94 10.76 -18.05 -52.10
CA ARG A 94 11.28 -18.20 -50.74
C ARG A 94 10.15 -18.05 -49.74
N ALA A 95 10.06 -18.96 -48.78
CA ALA A 95 9.16 -18.87 -47.65
C ALA A 95 9.95 -18.83 -46.33
N GLN A 96 9.57 -17.91 -45.46
CA GLN A 96 9.96 -17.88 -44.05
C GLN A 96 8.87 -18.57 -43.24
N VAL A 97 9.24 -19.56 -42.45
CA VAL A 97 8.34 -20.37 -41.63
C VAL A 97 8.75 -20.25 -40.17
N ARG A 98 7.77 -20.09 -39.27
CA ARG A 98 7.98 -19.95 -37.82
C ARG A 98 6.97 -20.79 -37.02
N PRO A 99 7.30 -21.22 -35.80
CA PRO A 99 6.37 -21.88 -34.91
C PRO A 99 5.27 -20.93 -34.44
N TRP A 100 4.19 -21.48 -33.87
CA TRP A 100 3.07 -20.66 -33.39
C TRP A 100 3.48 -19.62 -32.33
N LEU A 101 4.53 -19.88 -31.56
CA LEU A 101 5.03 -18.99 -30.51
C LEU A 101 5.45 -17.62 -31.07
N TRP A 102 5.93 -17.57 -32.32
CA TRP A 102 6.38 -16.34 -32.97
C TRP A 102 5.24 -15.31 -33.13
N PHE A 103 3.99 -15.74 -33.29
CA PHE A 103 2.88 -14.80 -33.44
C PHE A 103 2.65 -13.94 -32.19
N LEU A 104 3.13 -14.39 -31.01
CA LEU A 104 3.11 -13.58 -29.79
C LEU A 104 4.05 -12.37 -29.85
N THR A 105 4.94 -12.29 -30.85
CA THR A 105 5.77 -11.10 -31.11
C THR A 105 5.00 -9.98 -31.80
N LEU A 106 3.86 -10.28 -32.42
CA LEU A 106 3.03 -9.31 -33.16
C LEU A 106 1.96 -8.63 -32.30
N THR A 107 1.92 -8.93 -31.01
CA THR A 107 0.92 -8.43 -30.06
C THR A 107 1.60 -7.93 -28.80
N SER A 108 1.11 -6.83 -28.26
CA SER A 108 1.55 -6.23 -26.99
C SER A 108 0.35 -5.73 -26.19
N ASN A 109 0.47 -5.72 -24.87
CA ASN A 109 -0.61 -5.32 -23.97
C ASN A 109 -0.07 -4.78 -22.64
N CYS A 110 -0.91 -4.02 -21.92
CA CYS A 110 -0.68 -3.64 -20.52
C CYS A 110 -1.75 -4.32 -19.65
N ARG A 111 -1.33 -5.23 -18.76
CA ARG A 111 -2.25 -6.04 -17.94
C ARG A 111 -1.59 -6.56 -16.68
N ILE A 112 -2.43 -6.91 -15.72
CA ILE A 112 -2.05 -7.37 -14.39
C ILE A 112 -2.50 -8.82 -14.21
N PHE A 113 -1.61 -9.66 -13.69
CA PHE A 113 -1.88 -11.02 -13.23
C PHE A 113 -1.71 -11.08 -11.72
N GLN A 114 -2.71 -11.62 -11.02
CA GLN A 114 -2.71 -11.77 -9.56
C GLN A 114 -3.01 -13.21 -9.16
N ASP A 115 -2.35 -13.67 -8.10
CA ASP A 115 -2.52 -14.98 -7.49
C ASP A 115 -2.40 -16.16 -8.48
N LYS A 116 -1.50 -16.01 -9.45
CA LYS A 116 -1.22 -16.97 -10.53
C LYS A 116 0.25 -17.40 -10.49
N SER A 117 0.52 -18.67 -10.74
CA SER A 117 1.89 -19.13 -10.96
C SER A 117 2.38 -18.68 -12.34
N VAL A 118 3.69 -18.69 -12.58
CA VAL A 118 4.26 -18.38 -13.90
C VAL A 118 3.67 -19.26 -15.00
N ILE A 119 3.42 -20.54 -14.70
CA ILE A 119 2.81 -21.49 -15.64
C ILE A 119 1.36 -21.10 -15.94
N ASP A 120 0.59 -20.67 -14.94
CA ASP A 120 -0.79 -20.23 -15.15
C ASP A 120 -0.83 -18.97 -16.04
N VAL A 121 0.09 -18.03 -15.82
CA VAL A 121 0.23 -16.83 -16.67
C VAL A 121 0.58 -17.21 -18.10
N ILE A 122 1.58 -18.06 -18.31
CA ILE A 122 1.98 -18.53 -19.65
C ILE A 122 0.81 -19.20 -20.37
N LYS A 123 0.10 -20.12 -19.70
CA LYS A 123 -1.08 -20.81 -20.24
C LYS A 123 -2.19 -19.85 -20.63
N GLU A 124 -2.44 -18.84 -19.79
CA GLU A 124 -3.47 -17.84 -20.04
C GLU A 124 -3.13 -16.99 -21.27
N ILE A 125 -1.87 -16.55 -21.40
CA ILE A 125 -1.40 -15.83 -22.59
C ILE A 125 -1.58 -16.68 -23.86
N PHE A 126 -1.15 -17.95 -23.82
CA PHE A 126 -1.29 -18.84 -24.98
C PHE A 126 -2.76 -19.04 -25.36
N GLY A 127 -3.63 -19.28 -24.37
CA GLY A 127 -5.06 -19.49 -24.58
C GLY A 127 -5.79 -18.27 -25.14
N GLN A 128 -5.39 -17.04 -24.75
CA GLN A 128 -5.98 -15.81 -25.28
C GLN A 128 -5.77 -15.64 -26.80
N HIS A 129 -4.73 -16.25 -27.36
CA HIS A 129 -4.45 -16.25 -28.80
C HIS A 129 -4.87 -17.56 -29.50
N GLY A 130 -5.62 -18.42 -28.81
CA GLY A 130 -6.12 -19.69 -29.36
C GLY A 130 -5.05 -20.76 -29.52
N PHE A 131 -3.90 -20.64 -28.85
CA PHE A 131 -2.83 -21.64 -28.91
C PHE A 131 -2.93 -22.63 -27.76
N SER A 132 -3.00 -23.92 -28.11
CA SER A 132 -3.06 -25.04 -27.16
C SER A 132 -1.98 -26.09 -27.40
N ASP A 133 -1.16 -25.93 -28.44
CA ASP A 133 -0.16 -26.91 -28.86
C ASP A 133 1.13 -26.75 -28.05
N PHE A 134 1.02 -26.94 -26.75
CA PHE A 134 2.16 -26.98 -25.82
C PHE A 134 2.01 -28.09 -24.78
N ARG A 135 3.13 -28.53 -24.22
CA ARG A 135 3.20 -29.51 -23.15
C ARG A 135 4.08 -28.97 -22.02
N ASN A 136 3.55 -28.97 -20.80
CA ASN A 136 4.36 -28.65 -19.64
C ASN A 136 5.01 -29.92 -19.07
N THR A 137 6.34 -30.01 -19.09
CA THR A 137 7.11 -31.10 -18.48
C THR A 137 7.95 -30.65 -17.28
N THR A 138 7.77 -29.41 -16.82
CA THR A 138 8.49 -28.86 -15.66
C THR A 138 8.25 -29.68 -14.39
N LYS A 139 9.26 -29.74 -13.52
CA LYS A 139 9.22 -30.47 -12.24
C LYS A 139 9.18 -29.55 -11.03
N HIS A 140 9.71 -28.34 -11.15
CA HIS A 140 9.71 -27.35 -10.08
C HIS A 140 8.27 -26.86 -9.79
N PRO A 141 7.84 -26.83 -8.51
CA PRO A 141 6.58 -26.20 -8.15
C PRO A 141 6.73 -24.67 -8.13
N TYR A 142 6.23 -23.99 -9.15
CA TYR A 142 6.29 -22.53 -9.23
C TYR A 142 5.23 -21.87 -8.32
N PRO A 143 5.64 -21.04 -7.34
CA PRO A 143 4.71 -20.38 -6.45
C PRO A 143 3.82 -19.38 -7.18
N LYS A 144 2.66 -19.09 -6.58
CA LYS A 144 1.79 -18.02 -7.06
C LYS A 144 2.42 -16.67 -6.78
N ARG A 145 2.39 -15.79 -7.79
CA ARG A 145 2.80 -14.40 -7.66
C ARG A 145 1.60 -13.57 -7.23
N ASN A 146 1.75 -12.81 -6.15
CA ASN A 146 0.70 -11.91 -5.67
C ASN A 146 0.38 -10.83 -6.72
N TYR A 147 1.39 -10.38 -7.47
CA TYR A 147 1.27 -9.32 -8.45
C TYR A 147 2.32 -9.51 -9.55
N CYS A 148 1.91 -9.48 -10.81
CA CYS A 148 2.79 -9.57 -11.96
C CYS A 148 2.21 -8.76 -13.13
N VAL A 149 2.97 -7.79 -13.63
CA VAL A 149 2.53 -6.84 -14.64
C VAL A 149 3.23 -7.13 -15.97
N GLN A 150 2.44 -7.16 -17.04
CA GLN A 150 2.93 -6.96 -18.41
C GLN A 150 2.71 -5.49 -18.78
N TYR A 151 3.75 -4.80 -19.24
CA TYR A 151 3.67 -3.37 -19.55
C TYR A 151 4.56 -3.01 -20.73
N HIS A 152 3.98 -2.46 -21.81
CA HIS A 152 4.73 -2.03 -23.01
C HIS A 152 5.70 -3.08 -23.59
N GLU A 153 5.37 -4.35 -23.46
CA GLU A 153 6.14 -5.46 -23.99
C GLU A 153 5.23 -6.41 -24.78
N THR A 154 5.80 -7.12 -25.76
CA THR A 154 5.03 -8.11 -26.52
C THR A 154 4.70 -9.32 -25.65
N ASP A 155 3.69 -10.07 -26.03
CA ASP A 155 3.29 -11.27 -25.29
C ASP A 155 4.42 -12.30 -25.28
N PHE A 156 5.19 -12.37 -26.38
CA PHE A 156 6.40 -13.18 -26.46
C PHE A 156 7.48 -12.72 -25.46
N ALA A 157 7.78 -11.42 -25.40
CA ALA A 157 8.78 -10.89 -24.48
C ALA A 157 8.36 -11.15 -23.02
N PHE A 158 7.08 -10.94 -22.71
CA PHE A 158 6.52 -11.19 -21.38
C PHE A 158 6.69 -12.65 -20.94
N VAL A 159 6.24 -13.61 -21.75
CA VAL A 159 6.40 -15.03 -21.38
C VAL A 159 7.87 -15.45 -21.36
N SER A 160 8.71 -14.90 -22.25
CA SER A 160 10.14 -15.23 -22.32
C SER A 160 10.88 -14.78 -21.07
N ARG A 161 10.74 -13.51 -20.65
CA ARG A 161 11.41 -13.03 -19.42
C ARG A 161 10.94 -13.76 -18.17
N LEU A 162 9.67 -14.18 -18.13
CA LEU A 162 9.12 -14.96 -17.02
C LEU A 162 9.71 -16.38 -16.99
N MET A 163 9.83 -17.02 -18.15
CA MET A 163 10.49 -18.31 -18.27
C MET A 163 11.98 -18.21 -17.87
N GLU A 164 12.69 -17.19 -18.33
CA GLU A 164 14.09 -16.93 -18.01
C GLU A 164 14.33 -16.65 -16.51
N GLU A 165 13.42 -15.92 -15.86
CA GLU A 165 13.46 -15.65 -14.41
C GLU A 165 13.35 -16.93 -13.58
N GLU A 166 12.42 -17.81 -13.97
CA GLU A 166 12.07 -19.06 -13.27
C GLU A 166 12.90 -20.28 -13.75
N GLY A 167 13.84 -20.05 -14.68
CA GLY A 167 14.70 -21.10 -15.24
C GLY A 167 13.98 -22.10 -16.13
N ILE A 168 12.78 -21.77 -16.58
CA ILE A 168 12.04 -22.50 -17.60
C ILE A 168 12.68 -22.18 -18.95
N TYR A 169 12.79 -23.21 -19.78
CA TYR A 169 13.17 -23.08 -21.17
C TYR A 169 12.20 -23.91 -22.02
N TYR A 170 12.26 -23.71 -23.33
CA TYR A 170 11.38 -24.41 -24.25
C TYR A 170 12.10 -24.93 -25.47
N TYR A 171 11.48 -25.88 -26.16
CA TYR A 171 11.90 -26.38 -27.46
C TYR A 171 10.69 -26.92 -28.22
N PHE A 172 10.85 -27.20 -29.51
CA PHE A 172 9.75 -27.66 -30.35
C PHE A 172 9.93 -29.15 -30.69
N THR A 173 8.83 -29.87 -30.72
CA THR A 173 8.78 -31.24 -31.27
C THR A 173 7.79 -31.26 -32.42
N HIS A 174 8.17 -31.93 -33.52
CA HIS A 174 7.40 -31.95 -34.75
C HIS A 174 6.88 -33.36 -35.04
N GLU A 175 5.57 -33.50 -35.18
CA GLU A 175 4.87 -34.66 -35.73
C GLU A 175 4.29 -34.29 -37.09
N LYS A 176 3.89 -35.26 -37.93
CA LYS A 176 3.42 -35.00 -39.30
C LYS A 176 2.37 -33.88 -39.45
N SER A 177 1.48 -33.72 -38.47
CA SER A 177 0.37 -32.76 -38.50
C SER A 177 0.36 -31.78 -37.33
N LYS A 178 1.37 -31.82 -36.45
CA LYS A 178 1.37 -31.06 -35.19
C LYS A 178 2.77 -30.65 -34.73
N GLU A 179 2.96 -29.36 -34.53
CA GLU A 179 4.12 -28.81 -33.82
C GLU A 179 3.72 -28.58 -32.37
N THR A 180 4.54 -29.01 -31.42
CA THR A 180 4.27 -28.82 -29.98
C THR A 180 5.44 -28.10 -29.32
N LEU A 181 5.14 -27.01 -28.60
CA LEU A 181 6.08 -26.35 -27.70
C LEU A 181 6.20 -27.16 -26.41
N VAL A 182 7.40 -27.56 -26.00
CA VAL A 182 7.63 -28.27 -24.74
C VAL A 182 8.30 -27.33 -23.74
N LEU A 183 7.65 -27.07 -22.61
CA LEU A 183 8.22 -26.30 -21.50
C LEU A 183 8.95 -27.25 -20.56
N ALA A 184 10.23 -26.98 -20.28
CA ALA A 184 11.11 -27.81 -19.47
C ALA A 184 11.95 -26.98 -18.49
N ASP A 185 12.36 -27.61 -17.39
CA ASP A 185 13.23 -27.03 -16.36
C ASP A 185 14.33 -27.99 -15.90
N GLU A 186 14.41 -29.20 -16.45
CA GLU A 186 15.39 -30.22 -16.05
C GLU A 186 15.76 -31.13 -17.22
N ALA A 187 16.93 -31.77 -17.13
CA ALA A 187 17.42 -32.67 -18.16
C ALA A 187 16.52 -33.91 -18.38
N SER A 188 15.75 -34.28 -17.36
CA SER A 188 14.81 -35.42 -17.39
C SER A 188 13.62 -35.22 -18.34
N ALA A 189 13.37 -34.00 -18.79
CA ALA A 189 12.35 -33.69 -19.79
C ALA A 189 12.75 -34.10 -21.22
N HIS A 190 14.04 -34.33 -21.46
CA HIS A 190 14.60 -34.60 -22.79
C HIS A 190 14.62 -36.07 -23.14
N LYS A 191 14.49 -36.35 -24.43
CA LYS A 191 14.54 -37.70 -24.99
C LYS A 191 15.84 -37.91 -25.75
N ASP A 192 16.22 -39.15 -25.93
CA ASP A 192 17.37 -39.46 -26.79
C ASP A 192 17.00 -39.21 -28.26
N VAL A 193 18.00 -38.91 -29.09
CA VAL A 193 17.86 -38.83 -30.55
C VAL A 193 17.27 -40.15 -31.06
N GLU A 194 16.16 -40.06 -31.79
CA GLU A 194 15.51 -41.24 -32.36
C GLU A 194 16.47 -42.01 -33.27
N ASP A 195 16.46 -43.33 -33.14
CA ASP A 195 17.25 -44.25 -33.94
C ASP A 195 18.77 -44.07 -33.90
N GLY A 196 19.29 -43.34 -32.91
CA GLY A 196 20.73 -43.08 -32.75
C GLY A 196 21.12 -42.51 -31.39
N ALA A 197 20.78 -43.19 -30.29
CA ALA A 197 21.16 -42.76 -28.94
C ALA A 197 22.69 -42.79 -28.71
N GLU A 198 23.41 -43.66 -29.43
CA GLU A 198 24.87 -43.65 -29.52
C GLU A 198 25.26 -43.26 -30.95
N ILE A 199 25.98 -42.15 -31.10
CA ILE A 199 26.41 -41.63 -32.40
C ILE A 199 27.93 -41.73 -32.48
N ALA A 200 28.42 -42.40 -33.52
CA ALA A 200 29.84 -42.53 -33.76
C ALA A 200 30.44 -41.24 -34.33
N PHE A 201 31.68 -40.95 -33.92
CA PHE A 201 32.54 -40.00 -34.60
C PHE A 201 33.35 -40.72 -35.68
N HIS A 202 33.29 -40.22 -36.91
CA HIS A 202 34.13 -40.66 -38.01
C HIS A 202 34.70 -39.45 -38.74
N PHE A 203 36.01 -39.43 -39.00
CA PHE A 203 36.59 -38.35 -39.80
C PHE A 203 35.93 -38.27 -41.18
N ARG A 204 35.91 -37.06 -41.77
CA ARG A 204 35.34 -36.76 -43.08
C ARG A 204 36.19 -37.36 -44.22
N GLU A 205 36.26 -38.68 -44.26
CA GLU A 205 36.98 -39.48 -45.26
C GLU A 205 35.98 -40.08 -46.25
N SER A 206 36.42 -40.29 -47.50
CA SER A 206 35.55 -40.79 -48.59
C SER A 206 34.84 -42.12 -48.26
N GLN A 207 35.47 -42.98 -47.45
CA GLN A 207 34.94 -44.28 -47.03
C GLN A 207 33.74 -44.20 -46.07
N TYR A 208 33.58 -43.10 -45.33
CA TYR A 208 32.49 -42.88 -44.36
C TYR A 208 31.39 -41.97 -44.90
N ARG A 209 31.66 -41.24 -45.98
CA ARG A 209 30.80 -40.18 -46.53
C ARG A 209 29.36 -40.62 -46.87
N ARG A 210 29.06 -41.93 -46.95
CA ARG A 210 27.76 -42.45 -47.43
C ARG A 210 27.23 -43.74 -46.78
N LYS A 211 27.80 -44.24 -45.67
CA LYS A 211 27.35 -45.53 -45.09
C LYS A 211 26.34 -45.38 -43.95
N GLU A 212 26.60 -44.55 -42.94
CA GLU A 212 25.75 -44.41 -41.74
C GLU A 212 25.71 -42.94 -41.26
N ASP A 213 24.68 -42.58 -40.49
CA ASP A 213 24.56 -41.28 -39.84
C ASP A 213 25.63 -41.17 -38.72
N HIS A 214 26.51 -40.17 -38.78
CA HIS A 214 27.64 -39.98 -37.86
C HIS A 214 27.99 -38.50 -37.66
N VAL A 215 28.77 -38.22 -36.61
CA VAL A 215 29.43 -36.92 -36.41
C VAL A 215 30.80 -36.95 -37.10
N PHE A 216 31.15 -35.91 -37.84
CA PHE A 216 32.44 -35.86 -38.56
C PHE A 216 33.28 -34.62 -38.30
N GLU A 217 32.73 -33.61 -37.62
CA GLU A 217 33.52 -32.55 -36.98
C GLU A 217 33.10 -32.40 -35.53
N TRP A 218 34.07 -32.13 -34.66
CA TRP A 218 33.83 -31.88 -33.25
C TRP A 218 34.83 -30.86 -32.70
N ARG A 219 34.32 -29.90 -31.93
CA ARG A 219 35.10 -28.82 -31.30
C ARG A 219 34.58 -28.59 -29.88
N GLY A 220 35.34 -29.05 -28.88
CA GLY A 220 35.06 -28.75 -27.47
C GLY A 220 35.57 -27.36 -27.07
N CYS A 221 34.77 -26.60 -26.33
CA CYS A 221 35.09 -25.26 -25.83
C CYS A 221 34.90 -25.20 -24.31
N GLU A 222 35.86 -24.58 -23.61
CA GLU A 222 35.77 -24.24 -22.19
C GLU A 222 35.97 -22.73 -22.02
N SER A 223 35.11 -22.07 -21.25
CA SER A 223 35.15 -20.61 -21.05
C SER A 223 35.01 -20.23 -19.58
N ILE A 224 35.62 -19.11 -19.20
CA ILE A 224 35.49 -18.54 -17.85
C ILE A 224 34.09 -17.95 -17.69
N ARG A 225 33.41 -18.32 -16.60
CA ARG A 225 32.08 -17.81 -16.22
C ARG A 225 32.03 -17.44 -14.74
N THR A 226 31.11 -16.57 -14.38
CA THR A 226 30.77 -16.27 -12.98
C THR A 226 30.36 -17.57 -12.27
N GLY A 227 30.96 -17.82 -11.11
CA GLY A 227 30.70 -19.04 -10.33
C GLY A 227 29.95 -18.81 -9.02
N LYS A 228 29.54 -17.57 -8.71
CA LYS A 228 28.73 -17.26 -7.55
C LYS A 228 27.72 -16.17 -7.86
N VAL A 229 26.48 -16.37 -7.43
CA VAL A 229 25.42 -15.35 -7.45
C VAL A 229 24.93 -15.16 -6.02
N THR A 230 24.84 -13.90 -5.60
CA THR A 230 24.22 -13.48 -4.34
C THR A 230 23.09 -12.51 -4.66
N LEU A 231 21.90 -12.81 -4.18
CA LEU A 231 20.72 -11.97 -4.30
C LEU A 231 20.34 -11.45 -2.92
N GLN A 232 19.89 -10.19 -2.83
CA GLN A 232 19.33 -9.61 -1.63
C GLN A 232 18.00 -8.92 -1.90
N ASP A 233 17.09 -8.93 -0.94
CA ASP A 233 15.81 -8.24 -1.03
C ASP A 233 15.35 -7.71 0.34
N TYR A 234 14.24 -6.97 0.35
CA TYR A 234 13.63 -6.43 1.56
C TYR A 234 12.13 -6.73 1.62
N ASP A 235 11.70 -7.33 2.73
CA ASP A 235 10.29 -7.53 3.05
C ASP A 235 9.89 -6.59 4.20
N PHE A 236 8.99 -5.64 3.90
CA PHE A 236 8.51 -4.68 4.88
C PHE A 236 7.64 -5.32 5.98
N GLU A 237 7.04 -6.49 5.72
CA GLU A 237 6.27 -7.24 6.73
C GLU A 237 7.22 -7.92 7.74
N LYS A 238 8.47 -8.18 7.33
CA LYS A 238 9.54 -8.78 8.14
C LYS A 238 10.85 -7.98 8.02
N PRO A 239 10.89 -6.71 8.47
CA PRO A 239 11.96 -5.77 8.15
C PRO A 239 13.34 -6.10 8.75
N LYS A 240 13.42 -7.13 9.61
CA LYS A 240 14.66 -7.63 10.22
C LYS A 240 15.14 -8.96 9.63
N SER A 241 14.34 -9.59 8.76
CA SER A 241 14.71 -10.85 8.12
C SER A 241 15.83 -10.58 7.12
N ASP A 242 16.89 -11.38 7.19
CA ASP A 242 17.91 -11.40 6.14
C ASP A 242 17.42 -12.30 5.00
N LEU A 243 17.11 -11.70 3.86
CA LEU A 243 16.66 -12.41 2.66
C LEU A 243 17.83 -12.83 1.76
N LYS A 244 19.07 -12.67 2.23
CA LYS A 244 20.27 -12.94 1.43
C LYS A 244 20.31 -14.39 0.98
N SER A 245 20.31 -14.58 -0.33
CA SER A 245 20.30 -15.89 -0.97
C SER A 245 21.56 -16.07 -1.82
N VAL A 246 22.33 -17.12 -1.56
CA VAL A 246 23.64 -17.34 -2.19
C VAL A 246 23.69 -18.69 -2.87
N LYS A 247 24.11 -18.72 -4.14
CA LYS A 247 24.47 -19.97 -4.81
C LYS A 247 25.85 -19.87 -5.46
N ALA A 248 26.73 -20.79 -5.09
CA ALA A 248 28.03 -20.99 -5.72
C ALA A 248 28.04 -22.26 -6.58
N LEU A 249 28.52 -22.15 -7.81
CA LEU A 249 28.72 -23.23 -8.76
C LEU A 249 30.00 -22.97 -9.59
N PRO A 250 31.19 -22.96 -8.97
CA PRO A 250 32.44 -22.73 -9.68
C PRO A 250 32.72 -23.84 -10.70
N LYS A 251 33.07 -23.46 -11.93
CA LYS A 251 33.44 -24.39 -13.02
C LYS A 251 34.90 -24.21 -13.43
N GLY A 252 35.53 -25.28 -13.89
CA GLY A 252 36.92 -25.28 -14.33
C GLY A 252 37.96 -25.30 -13.19
N LYS A 253 39.24 -25.32 -13.59
CA LYS A 253 40.41 -25.36 -12.68
C LYS A 253 41.12 -24.00 -12.53
N HIS A 254 40.66 -22.97 -13.23
CA HIS A 254 41.27 -21.63 -13.20
C HIS A 254 40.98 -20.87 -11.90
N ALA A 255 41.79 -19.85 -11.60
CA ALA A 255 41.68 -19.06 -10.37
C ALA A 255 40.42 -18.18 -10.29
N TYR A 256 39.88 -17.75 -11.43
CA TYR A 256 38.75 -16.83 -11.53
C TYR A 256 37.35 -17.46 -11.33
N LYS A 257 37.27 -18.77 -11.07
CA LYS A 257 36.02 -19.56 -11.07
C LYS A 257 35.04 -19.20 -9.95
N SER A 258 35.47 -18.42 -8.97
CA SER A 258 34.67 -18.02 -7.80
C SER A 258 34.20 -16.57 -7.86
N TYR A 259 34.40 -15.87 -9.00
CA TYR A 259 33.91 -14.51 -9.17
C TYR A 259 32.39 -14.44 -9.00
N GLU A 260 31.95 -13.35 -8.39
CA GLU A 260 30.59 -13.16 -7.88
C GLU A 260 29.84 -12.08 -8.64
N ILE A 261 28.56 -12.34 -8.88
CA ILE A 261 27.56 -11.31 -9.18
C ILE A 261 26.71 -11.10 -7.93
N TYR A 262 26.56 -9.84 -7.51
CA TYR A 262 25.67 -9.43 -6.43
C TYR A 262 24.56 -8.55 -7.00
N GLU A 263 23.30 -8.82 -6.66
CA GLU A 263 22.15 -8.05 -7.15
C GLU A 263 21.16 -7.72 -6.03
N TYR A 264 20.65 -6.49 -6.10
CA TYR A 264 19.53 -6.00 -5.31
C TYR A 264 18.65 -5.14 -6.24
N PRO A 265 17.32 -5.31 -6.24
CA PRO A 265 16.56 -6.32 -5.51
C PRO A 265 16.65 -7.69 -6.22
N GLY A 266 16.64 -8.76 -5.43
CA GLY A 266 16.68 -10.15 -5.88
C GLY A 266 15.33 -10.72 -6.32
N ARG A 267 14.27 -9.91 -6.28
CA ARG A 267 12.90 -10.22 -6.70
C ARG A 267 12.30 -11.44 -6.00
N HIS A 268 12.51 -11.54 -4.69
CA HIS A 268 11.98 -12.64 -3.89
C HIS A 268 11.44 -12.14 -2.55
N ALA A 269 10.26 -12.64 -2.17
CA ALA A 269 9.63 -12.29 -0.89
C ALA A 269 10.11 -13.19 0.27
N ASN A 270 10.78 -14.30 -0.04
CA ASN A 270 11.29 -15.25 0.95
C ASN A 270 12.57 -15.93 0.45
N ILE A 271 13.27 -16.58 1.39
CA ILE A 271 14.57 -17.22 1.14
C ILE A 271 14.48 -18.36 0.11
N ARG A 272 13.38 -19.14 0.08
CA ARG A 272 13.26 -20.28 -0.85
C ARG A 272 13.21 -19.82 -2.30
N ASP A 273 12.47 -18.75 -2.57
CA ASP A 273 12.39 -18.14 -3.89
C ASP A 273 13.72 -17.50 -4.27
N GLY A 274 14.39 -16.82 -3.33
CA GLY A 274 15.72 -16.25 -3.53
C GLY A 274 16.78 -17.32 -3.84
N GLU A 275 16.78 -18.46 -3.15
CA GLU A 275 17.63 -19.61 -3.44
C GLU A 275 17.34 -20.23 -4.81
N HIS A 276 16.06 -20.26 -5.23
CA HIS A 276 15.67 -20.69 -6.57
C HIS A 276 16.23 -19.76 -7.64
N HIS A 277 15.99 -18.44 -7.54
CA HIS A 277 16.47 -17.45 -8.50
C HIS A 277 18.00 -17.42 -8.58
N ALA A 278 18.70 -17.47 -7.43
CA ALA A 278 20.17 -17.51 -7.40
C ALA A 278 20.70 -18.79 -8.07
N ARG A 279 20.02 -19.93 -7.86
CA ARG A 279 20.35 -21.20 -8.52
C ARG A 279 20.14 -21.13 -10.02
N VAL A 280 18.98 -20.69 -10.49
CA VAL A 280 18.67 -20.53 -11.92
C VAL A 280 19.73 -19.66 -12.60
N LYS A 281 20.06 -18.52 -12.00
CA LYS A 281 21.01 -17.58 -12.59
C LYS A 281 22.43 -18.13 -12.67
N VAL A 282 22.94 -18.74 -11.60
CA VAL A 282 24.29 -19.33 -11.63
C VAL A 282 24.36 -20.58 -12.51
N GLU A 283 23.30 -21.39 -12.58
CA GLU A 283 23.23 -22.54 -13.49
C GLU A 283 23.24 -22.10 -14.95
N GLY A 284 22.50 -21.04 -15.32
CA GLY A 284 22.52 -20.49 -16.68
C GLY A 284 23.88 -19.92 -17.10
N LEU A 285 24.58 -19.27 -16.18
CA LEU A 285 25.95 -18.80 -16.40
C LEU A 285 26.94 -19.97 -16.51
N ALA A 286 26.81 -20.95 -15.60
CA ALA A 286 27.67 -22.12 -15.57
C ALA A 286 27.48 -23.02 -16.79
N ALA A 287 26.26 -23.14 -17.34
CA ALA A 287 25.96 -23.90 -18.54
C ALA A 287 26.86 -23.49 -19.72
N GLN A 288 27.10 -22.19 -19.89
CA GLN A 288 27.93 -21.63 -20.95
C GLN A 288 29.43 -21.87 -20.76
N ALA A 289 29.87 -22.40 -19.61
CA ALA A 289 31.27 -22.67 -19.35
C ALA A 289 31.80 -23.83 -20.19
N GLN A 290 30.95 -24.79 -20.57
CA GLN A 290 31.32 -25.96 -21.37
C GLN A 290 30.32 -26.17 -22.51
N ARG A 291 30.77 -25.88 -23.72
CA ARG A 291 30.01 -26.04 -24.96
C ARG A 291 30.83 -26.84 -25.95
N SER A 292 30.20 -27.74 -26.68
CA SER A 292 30.84 -28.40 -27.81
C SER A 292 30.03 -28.13 -29.07
N HIS A 293 30.74 -27.98 -30.18
CA HIS A 293 30.13 -27.78 -31.49
C HIS A 293 30.47 -28.99 -32.35
N GLY A 294 29.52 -29.43 -33.16
CA GLY A 294 29.74 -30.54 -34.08
C GLY A 294 29.04 -30.34 -35.41
N ILE A 295 29.49 -31.13 -36.38
CA ILE A 295 28.86 -31.23 -37.69
C ILE A 295 28.61 -32.71 -37.97
N SER A 296 27.40 -33.02 -38.43
CA SER A 296 26.95 -34.39 -38.68
C SER A 296 26.03 -34.48 -39.90
N ASN A 297 25.81 -35.70 -40.37
CA ASN A 297 24.74 -36.05 -41.30
C ASN A 297 23.59 -36.78 -40.57
N VAL A 298 23.50 -36.66 -39.23
CA VAL A 298 22.48 -37.31 -38.41
C VAL A 298 21.13 -36.62 -38.61
N ARG A 299 20.24 -37.28 -39.33
CA ARG A 299 18.97 -36.68 -39.77
C ARG A 299 17.99 -36.45 -38.64
N GLN A 300 18.08 -37.20 -37.55
CA GLN A 300 17.22 -37.09 -36.36
C GLN A 300 17.79 -36.15 -35.26
N MET A 301 18.94 -35.52 -35.49
CA MET A 301 19.57 -34.63 -34.50
C MET A 301 18.69 -33.42 -34.23
N ALA A 302 18.19 -33.21 -33.02
CA ALA A 302 17.27 -32.09 -32.76
C ALA A 302 17.56 -31.36 -31.45
N ALA A 303 17.28 -30.05 -31.39
CA ALA A 303 17.35 -29.29 -30.14
C ALA A 303 16.38 -29.87 -29.09
N GLY A 304 16.87 -30.12 -27.88
CA GLY A 304 16.13 -30.83 -26.84
C GLY A 304 16.28 -32.36 -26.88
N ASN A 305 17.05 -32.91 -27.82
CA ASN A 305 17.42 -34.33 -27.80
C ASN A 305 18.77 -34.57 -27.11
N LYS A 306 18.97 -35.76 -26.58
CA LYS A 306 20.23 -36.24 -26.01
C LYS A 306 20.87 -37.30 -26.91
N PHE A 307 22.20 -37.36 -26.91
CA PHE A 307 22.92 -38.47 -27.53
C PHE A 307 24.25 -38.71 -26.82
N LYS A 308 24.80 -39.90 -26.98
CA LYS A 308 26.14 -40.26 -26.51
C LYS A 308 27.11 -40.29 -27.69
N LEU A 309 28.14 -39.44 -27.64
CA LEU A 309 29.22 -39.47 -28.63
C LEU A 309 30.14 -40.66 -28.35
N THR A 310 30.47 -41.42 -29.38
CA THR A 310 31.38 -42.57 -29.28
C THR A 310 32.47 -42.50 -30.35
N LYS A 311 33.57 -43.25 -30.16
CA LYS A 311 34.71 -43.34 -31.09
C LYS A 311 35.45 -42.02 -31.39
N HIS A 312 35.23 -40.95 -30.61
CA HIS A 312 36.01 -39.73 -30.74
C HIS A 312 37.44 -39.94 -30.20
N PRO A 313 38.50 -39.51 -30.91
CA PRO A 313 39.90 -39.76 -30.51
C PRO A 313 40.27 -39.16 -29.14
N ARG A 314 39.70 -37.99 -28.81
CA ARG A 314 39.81 -37.43 -27.46
C ARG A 314 38.81 -38.13 -26.54
N LYS A 315 39.30 -39.03 -25.69
CA LYS A 315 38.48 -39.85 -24.77
C LYS A 315 37.46 -39.05 -23.96
N ALA A 316 37.84 -37.86 -23.47
CA ALA A 316 36.98 -36.99 -22.68
C ALA A 316 35.72 -36.49 -23.42
N GLU A 317 35.72 -36.49 -24.75
CA GLU A 317 34.57 -36.08 -25.56
C GLU A 317 33.58 -37.24 -25.79
N ASN A 318 33.91 -38.47 -25.41
CA ASN A 318 32.98 -39.60 -25.53
C ASN A 318 32.03 -39.61 -24.33
N SER A 319 31.06 -38.69 -24.34
CA SER A 319 30.14 -38.44 -23.25
C SER A 319 28.71 -38.31 -23.75
N GLU A 320 27.76 -38.18 -22.83
CA GLU A 320 26.37 -37.85 -23.13
C GLU A 320 26.18 -36.33 -23.21
N TYR A 321 25.53 -35.88 -24.26
CA TYR A 321 25.32 -34.49 -24.62
C TYR A 321 23.85 -34.19 -24.86
N LEU A 322 23.41 -33.01 -24.41
CA LEU A 322 22.13 -32.40 -24.74
C LEU A 322 22.36 -31.42 -25.89
N VAL A 323 21.61 -31.58 -26.98
CA VAL A 323 21.61 -30.64 -28.11
C VAL A 323 20.85 -29.39 -27.70
N ILE A 324 21.55 -28.26 -27.67
CA ILE A 324 20.97 -26.97 -27.26
C ILE A 324 20.66 -26.06 -28.45
N HIS A 325 21.28 -26.32 -29.58
CA HIS A 325 21.06 -25.64 -30.86
C HIS A 325 21.38 -26.60 -32.00
N ALA A 326 20.58 -26.57 -33.06
CA ALA A 326 20.81 -27.31 -34.28
C ALA A 326 20.39 -26.47 -35.49
N ARG A 327 21.28 -26.41 -36.48
CA ARG A 327 21.05 -25.80 -37.79
C ARG A 327 21.12 -26.90 -38.84
N HIS A 328 19.98 -27.14 -39.49
CA HIS A 328 19.78 -28.15 -40.51
C HIS A 328 19.83 -27.50 -41.88
N GLN A 329 20.76 -27.93 -42.72
CA GLN A 329 20.87 -27.51 -44.10
C GLN A 329 20.42 -28.67 -44.98
N LEU A 330 19.37 -28.43 -45.77
CA LEU A 330 18.80 -29.38 -46.71
C LEU A 330 18.97 -28.85 -48.12
N GLN A 331 19.39 -29.69 -49.05
CA GLN A 331 19.40 -29.38 -50.47
C GLN A 331 19.08 -30.62 -51.29
N ILE A 332 18.63 -30.43 -52.52
CA ILE A 332 18.43 -31.55 -53.44
C ILE A 332 19.77 -32.14 -53.92
N ASP A 333 19.76 -33.45 -54.21
CA ASP A 333 20.90 -34.14 -54.83
C ASP A 333 21.13 -33.58 -56.24
N ALA A 334 22.40 -33.36 -56.57
CA ALA A 334 22.83 -32.48 -57.65
C ALA A 334 22.86 -33.19 -59.00
N ASP A 335 21.73 -33.18 -59.71
CA ASP A 335 21.65 -33.31 -61.18
C ASP A 335 20.57 -32.36 -61.71
N VAL A 336 20.77 -31.05 -61.48
CA VAL A 336 19.90 -30.00 -62.04
C VAL A 336 20.62 -29.33 -63.19
N GLU A 337 20.08 -29.47 -64.40
CA GLU A 337 20.48 -28.66 -65.56
C GLU A 337 20.34 -27.17 -65.19
N ASP A 338 21.29 -26.33 -65.62
CA ASP A 338 21.33 -24.88 -65.33
C ASP A 338 21.50 -24.49 -63.85
N ARG A 339 22.20 -25.29 -63.05
CA ARG A 339 22.49 -24.98 -61.63
C ARG A 339 23.02 -23.57 -61.40
N GLU A 340 23.91 -23.06 -62.25
CA GLU A 340 24.43 -21.68 -62.14
C GLU A 340 23.35 -20.60 -62.25
N PHE A 341 22.40 -20.75 -63.18
CA PHE A 341 21.28 -19.81 -63.31
C PHE A 341 20.32 -19.90 -62.12
N ILE A 342 20.06 -21.12 -61.64
CA ILE A 342 19.20 -21.34 -60.48
C ILE A 342 19.83 -20.75 -59.23
N ASP A 343 21.12 -20.99 -58.97
CA ASP A 343 21.83 -20.42 -57.82
C ASP A 343 21.88 -18.89 -57.92
N ALA A 344 21.97 -18.30 -59.12
CA ALA A 344 21.86 -16.86 -59.32
C ALA A 344 20.46 -16.29 -58.99
N ILE A 345 19.38 -17.02 -59.33
CA ILE A 345 17.99 -16.62 -58.97
C ILE A 345 17.75 -16.74 -57.47
N LEU A 346 18.21 -17.84 -56.85
CA LEU A 346 18.02 -18.06 -55.41
C LEU A 346 18.86 -17.07 -54.58
N GLY A 347 20.02 -16.66 -55.09
CA GLY A 347 20.89 -15.69 -54.43
C GLY A 347 21.56 -16.25 -53.15
N PRO A 348 22.21 -15.37 -52.37
CA PRO A 348 23.11 -15.77 -51.28
C PRO A 348 22.42 -15.96 -49.92
N THR A 349 21.08 -15.90 -49.85
CA THR A 349 20.36 -15.98 -48.56
C THR A 349 20.58 -17.31 -47.85
N LEU A 350 20.63 -18.42 -48.60
CA LEU A 350 21.06 -19.73 -48.12
C LEU A 350 22.43 -20.04 -48.73
N ASP A 351 23.49 -19.69 -48.00
CA ASP A 351 24.87 -19.96 -48.41
C ASP A 351 25.36 -21.28 -47.80
N PHE A 352 25.33 -22.34 -48.61
CA PHE A 352 25.87 -23.63 -48.25
C PHE A 352 27.30 -23.74 -48.78
N ASP A 353 28.24 -24.03 -47.87
CA ASP A 353 29.66 -24.22 -48.16
C ASP A 353 29.88 -25.06 -49.42
N SER A 354 30.82 -24.67 -50.30
CA SER A 354 31.06 -25.35 -51.58
C SER A 354 31.50 -26.81 -51.38
N ASP A 355 32.17 -27.10 -50.26
CA ASP A 355 32.51 -28.45 -49.81
C ASP A 355 31.28 -29.32 -49.46
N ASN A 356 30.11 -28.70 -49.27
CA ASN A 356 28.81 -29.31 -48.98
C ASN A 356 27.97 -29.54 -50.25
N SER A 357 28.44 -29.17 -51.45
CA SER A 357 27.66 -29.13 -52.70
C SER A 357 27.02 -30.45 -53.18
N SER A 358 27.39 -31.59 -52.58
CA SER A 358 26.90 -32.94 -52.89
C SER A 358 26.25 -33.67 -51.72
N ASP A 359 26.18 -33.06 -50.52
CA ASP A 359 25.56 -33.69 -49.35
C ASP A 359 24.11 -33.16 -49.22
N ILE A 360 23.11 -34.04 -49.29
CA ILE A 360 21.66 -33.69 -49.27
C ILE A 360 21.24 -33.07 -47.92
N TYR A 361 21.93 -33.44 -46.84
CA TYR A 361 21.64 -33.02 -45.49
C TYR A 361 22.91 -32.82 -44.67
N ARG A 362 22.95 -31.71 -43.94
CA ARG A 362 24.00 -31.38 -42.96
C ARG A 362 23.36 -30.78 -41.71
N CYS A 363 23.83 -31.20 -40.54
CA CYS A 363 23.44 -30.62 -39.25
C CYS A 363 24.66 -30.05 -38.55
N ILE A 364 24.66 -28.74 -38.32
CA ILE A 364 25.62 -28.03 -37.47
C ILE A 364 24.94 -27.84 -36.11
N PHE A 365 25.57 -28.25 -35.02
CA PHE A 365 24.90 -28.24 -33.72
C PHE A 365 25.83 -27.78 -32.59
N GLU A 366 25.23 -27.21 -31.56
CA GLU A 366 25.85 -26.89 -30.28
C GLU A 366 25.24 -27.81 -29.21
N VAL A 367 26.09 -28.32 -28.33
CA VAL A 367 25.69 -29.21 -27.24
C VAL A 367 26.34 -28.81 -25.93
N GLN A 368 25.75 -29.29 -24.84
CA GLN A 368 26.36 -29.30 -23.50
C GLN A 368 26.33 -30.70 -22.89
N PRO A 369 27.21 -31.01 -21.92
CA PRO A 369 27.10 -32.27 -21.18
C PRO A 369 25.75 -32.39 -20.46
N VAL A 370 25.12 -33.56 -20.48
CA VAL A 370 23.81 -33.80 -19.83
C VAL A 370 23.86 -33.56 -18.31
N GLY A 371 25.03 -33.79 -17.68
CA GLY A 371 25.24 -33.52 -16.26
C GLY A 371 25.24 -32.04 -15.87
N MET A 372 25.20 -31.12 -16.84
CA MET A 372 25.02 -29.69 -16.59
C MET A 372 23.55 -29.31 -16.77
N ALA A 373 22.99 -28.59 -15.80
CA ALA A 373 21.65 -28.02 -15.94
C ALA A 373 21.66 -26.94 -17.03
N PHE A 374 20.72 -27.01 -17.97
CA PHE A 374 20.44 -25.89 -18.88
C PHE A 374 19.45 -24.93 -18.22
N ARG A 375 19.75 -23.64 -18.29
CA ARG A 375 18.80 -22.55 -18.00
C ARG A 375 18.88 -21.57 -19.16
N ALA A 376 17.75 -21.02 -19.55
CA ALA A 376 17.72 -19.94 -20.52
C ALA A 376 18.54 -18.76 -19.99
N PRO A 377 19.41 -18.14 -20.82
CA PRO A 377 20.01 -16.87 -20.48
C PRO A 377 18.94 -15.81 -20.21
N GLN A 378 19.10 -15.01 -19.15
CA GLN A 378 18.22 -13.88 -18.86
C GLN A 378 18.57 -12.68 -19.75
N ILE A 379 18.07 -12.70 -20.99
CA ILE A 379 18.39 -11.71 -22.03
C ILE A 379 17.18 -10.88 -22.44
N THR A 380 15.95 -11.36 -22.19
CA THR A 380 14.75 -10.63 -22.54
C THR A 380 14.61 -9.44 -21.58
N PRO A 381 14.65 -8.19 -22.09
CA PRO A 381 14.60 -7.01 -21.23
C PRO A 381 13.28 -6.97 -20.45
N ARG A 382 13.35 -6.67 -19.17
CA ARG A 382 12.15 -6.37 -18.38
C ARG A 382 11.74 -4.92 -18.61
N PRO A 383 10.43 -4.61 -18.77
CA PRO A 383 9.99 -3.23 -18.80
C PRO A 383 10.29 -2.56 -17.46
N THR A 384 10.84 -1.35 -17.53
CA THR A 384 11.04 -0.47 -16.38
C THR A 384 10.26 0.81 -16.59
N HIS A 385 9.78 1.39 -15.49
CA HIS A 385 9.13 2.69 -15.50
C HIS A 385 9.80 3.62 -14.50
N SER A 386 10.58 4.58 -14.99
CA SER A 386 11.31 5.55 -14.16
C SER A 386 10.46 6.74 -13.71
N GLY A 387 9.24 6.88 -14.23
CA GLY A 387 8.32 7.97 -13.92
C GLY A 387 7.35 7.66 -12.78
N LEU A 388 6.55 8.66 -12.45
CA LEU A 388 5.34 8.51 -11.65
C LEU A 388 4.13 8.31 -12.57
N GLN A 389 3.12 7.63 -12.05
CA GLN A 389 1.79 7.53 -12.65
C GLN A 389 0.75 8.01 -11.65
N THR A 390 -0.46 8.29 -12.13
CA THR A 390 -1.61 8.40 -11.24
C THR A 390 -2.51 7.18 -11.37
N ALA A 391 -3.25 6.87 -10.32
CA ALA A 391 -4.21 5.78 -10.25
C ALA A 391 -5.37 6.20 -9.35
N VAL A 392 -6.52 5.53 -9.49
CA VAL A 392 -7.70 5.79 -8.65
C VAL A 392 -7.80 4.73 -7.57
N VAL A 393 -7.97 5.13 -6.32
CA VAL A 393 -8.16 4.19 -5.20
C VAL A 393 -9.47 3.43 -5.38
N VAL A 394 -9.43 2.12 -5.19
CA VAL A 394 -10.58 1.21 -5.32
C VAL A 394 -10.68 0.28 -4.12
N GLY A 395 -11.83 -0.36 -3.97
CA GLY A 395 -12.09 -1.29 -2.88
C GLY A 395 -13.42 -2.00 -3.04
N LYS A 396 -13.87 -2.66 -1.97
CA LYS A 396 -15.11 -3.44 -2.01
C LYS A 396 -16.32 -2.54 -2.24
N PRO A 397 -17.32 -3.00 -3.01
CA PRO A 397 -18.58 -2.28 -3.15
C PRO A 397 -19.21 -1.97 -1.78
N GLY A 398 -19.66 -0.72 -1.60
CA GLY A 398 -20.28 -0.24 -0.35
C GLY A 398 -19.30 0.25 0.72
N GLU A 399 -18.00 0.16 0.49
CA GLU A 399 -16.98 0.80 1.32
C GLU A 399 -16.63 2.20 0.80
N GLU A 400 -16.26 3.10 1.70
CA GLU A 400 -15.62 4.39 1.36
C GLU A 400 -14.10 4.35 1.57
N ILE A 401 -13.64 3.48 2.48
CA ILE A 401 -12.25 3.30 2.86
C ILE A 401 -11.98 1.79 2.86
N TRP A 402 -11.02 1.35 2.06
CA TRP A 402 -10.62 -0.05 1.99
C TRP A 402 -9.12 -0.17 2.19
N THR A 403 -8.73 -0.61 3.40
CA THR A 403 -7.33 -0.68 3.84
C THR A 403 -7.08 -1.92 4.66
N ASP A 404 -5.81 -2.31 4.77
CA ASP A 404 -5.37 -3.41 5.63
C ASP A 404 -4.59 -2.92 6.88
N GLN A 405 -4.03 -3.87 7.63
CA GLN A 405 -3.29 -3.62 8.88
C GLN A 405 -2.02 -2.76 8.72
N TYR A 406 -1.55 -2.54 7.49
CA TYR A 406 -0.38 -1.74 7.17
C TYR A 406 -0.74 -0.36 6.57
N GLY A 407 -2.04 -0.03 6.50
CA GLY A 407 -2.48 1.20 5.85
C GLY A 407 -2.34 1.17 4.32
N ARG A 408 -2.26 -0.03 3.72
CA ARG A 408 -2.18 -0.20 2.26
C ARG A 408 -3.57 -0.02 1.64
N VAL A 409 -3.62 0.44 0.40
CA VAL A 409 -4.85 0.55 -0.39
C VAL A 409 -4.71 -0.21 -1.72
N LYS A 410 -5.82 -0.41 -2.42
CA LYS A 410 -5.82 -0.93 -3.79
C LYS A 410 -6.15 0.18 -4.77
N VAL A 411 -5.67 0.07 -6.00
CA VAL A 411 -5.86 1.09 -7.04
C VAL A 411 -6.24 0.48 -8.38
N GLN A 412 -6.88 1.28 -9.23
CA GLN A 412 -7.03 1.03 -10.65
C GLN A 412 -6.07 1.94 -11.40
N PHE A 413 -5.12 1.36 -12.14
CA PHE A 413 -4.27 2.11 -13.08
C PHE A 413 -5.05 2.48 -14.34
N HIS A 414 -4.70 3.62 -14.95
CA HIS A 414 -5.40 4.12 -16.15
C HIS A 414 -5.22 3.25 -17.39
N TRP A 415 -4.08 2.56 -17.51
CA TRP A 415 -3.78 1.65 -18.60
C TRP A 415 -4.38 0.25 -18.39
N ASP A 416 -4.82 -0.08 -17.17
CA ASP A 416 -5.44 -1.37 -16.90
C ASP A 416 -6.89 -1.36 -17.41
N ARG A 417 -7.07 -1.93 -18.59
CA ARG A 417 -8.38 -2.08 -19.25
C ARG A 417 -9.16 -3.32 -18.82
N LEU A 418 -8.51 -4.26 -18.10
CA LEU A 418 -9.11 -5.53 -17.69
C LEU A 418 -9.63 -5.49 -16.25
N GLY A 419 -9.11 -4.58 -15.43
CA GLY A 419 -9.62 -4.31 -14.09
C GLY A 419 -11.08 -3.85 -14.07
N ARG A 420 -11.77 -4.22 -13.00
CA ARG A 420 -13.21 -3.97 -12.82
C ARG A 420 -13.50 -2.75 -11.93
N ARG A 421 -12.46 -2.01 -11.55
CA ARG A 421 -12.52 -0.89 -10.58
C ARG A 421 -13.06 -1.33 -9.21
N ASP A 422 -12.59 -2.48 -8.73
CA ASP A 422 -13.01 -3.12 -7.47
C ASP A 422 -11.80 -3.56 -6.63
N ASP A 423 -12.03 -4.30 -5.54
CA ASP A 423 -10.96 -4.82 -4.69
C ASP A 423 -10.09 -5.91 -5.35
N MET A 424 -10.33 -6.24 -6.61
CA MET A 424 -9.51 -7.17 -7.39
C MET A 424 -8.65 -6.48 -8.46
N SER A 425 -8.71 -5.14 -8.59
CA SER A 425 -7.93 -4.41 -9.61
C SER A 425 -6.42 -4.45 -9.41
N SER A 426 -5.93 -4.43 -8.16
CA SER A 426 -4.50 -4.46 -7.86
C SER A 426 -4.16 -5.24 -6.59
N CYS A 427 -2.87 -5.43 -6.36
CA CYS A 427 -2.34 -5.83 -5.07
C CYS A 427 -2.53 -4.71 -4.02
N TRP A 428 -2.21 -5.02 -2.77
CA TRP A 428 -2.13 -4.02 -1.71
C TRP A 428 -0.88 -3.15 -1.87
N ILE A 429 -1.06 -1.84 -1.99
CA ILE A 429 -0.01 -0.86 -2.26
C ILE A 429 0.22 0.00 -1.01
N ARG A 430 1.47 0.10 -0.58
CA ARG A 430 1.86 0.96 0.54
C ARG A 430 1.72 2.43 0.17
N THR A 431 1.32 3.24 1.14
CA THR A 431 1.20 4.69 0.98
C THR A 431 2.27 5.38 1.81
N ALA A 432 3.08 6.22 1.16
CA ALA A 432 4.01 7.10 1.84
C ALA A 432 3.22 8.10 2.69
N VAL A 433 3.61 8.24 3.94
CA VAL A 433 3.02 9.20 4.88
C VAL A 433 4.04 10.28 5.22
N PRO A 434 3.62 11.51 5.56
CA PRO A 434 4.56 12.60 5.84
C PRO A 434 5.50 12.32 7.02
N TRP A 435 5.05 11.54 8.01
CA TRP A 435 5.85 11.19 9.18
C TRP A 435 5.40 9.87 9.81
N SER A 436 6.35 8.99 10.14
CA SER A 436 6.07 7.66 10.72
C SER A 436 7.13 7.22 11.71
N GLY A 437 6.72 6.46 12.74
CA GLY A 437 7.60 5.81 13.70
C GLY A 437 6.93 4.61 14.38
N LYS A 438 7.63 3.99 15.35
CA LYS A 438 7.15 2.79 16.05
C LYS A 438 5.98 3.14 16.98
N GLY A 439 4.75 3.04 16.47
CA GLY A 439 3.52 3.33 17.22
C GLY A 439 3.16 4.82 17.32
N TRP A 440 3.71 5.66 16.46
CA TRP A 440 3.45 7.10 16.42
C TRP A 440 3.67 7.65 15.00
N GLY A 441 3.08 8.79 14.65
CA GLY A 441 3.21 9.41 13.33
C GLY A 441 1.91 9.99 12.80
N MET A 442 1.90 10.39 11.53
CA MET A 442 0.70 10.84 10.80
C MET A 442 0.06 9.66 10.06
N VAL A 443 -1.27 9.58 10.12
CA VAL A 443 -2.05 8.55 9.43
C VAL A 443 -3.18 9.21 8.65
N GLY A 444 -3.18 9.03 7.33
CA GLY A 444 -4.24 9.46 6.44
C GLY A 444 -4.35 8.46 5.29
N VAL A 445 -5.32 7.56 5.38
CA VAL A 445 -5.51 6.50 4.39
C VAL A 445 -6.25 7.05 3.17
N PRO A 446 -5.72 6.88 1.94
CA PRO A 446 -6.46 7.23 0.73
C PRO A 446 -7.81 6.52 0.67
N ARG A 447 -8.86 7.26 0.31
CA ARG A 447 -10.24 6.76 0.22
C ARG A 447 -10.59 6.38 -1.20
N ILE A 448 -11.56 5.48 -1.36
CA ILE A 448 -12.04 5.03 -2.66
C ILE A 448 -12.49 6.24 -3.49
N GLY A 449 -12.08 6.27 -4.76
CA GLY A 449 -12.36 7.37 -5.69
C GLY A 449 -11.29 8.47 -5.71
N GLN A 450 -10.41 8.56 -4.72
CA GLN A 450 -9.34 9.55 -4.71
C GLN A 450 -8.23 9.18 -5.70
N GLU A 451 -7.62 10.20 -6.30
CA GLU A 451 -6.47 10.05 -7.20
C GLU A 451 -5.16 10.09 -6.40
N VAL A 452 -4.36 9.03 -6.57
CA VAL A 452 -3.08 8.84 -5.92
C VAL A 452 -1.94 8.85 -6.94
N VAL A 453 -0.77 9.30 -6.51
CA VAL A 453 0.47 9.25 -7.29
C VAL A 453 1.21 7.98 -6.92
N VAL A 454 1.51 7.14 -7.91
CA VAL A 454 2.19 5.85 -7.75
C VAL A 454 3.58 5.92 -8.41
N GLN A 455 4.60 5.55 -7.64
CA GLN A 455 5.94 5.29 -8.11
C GLN A 455 6.24 3.78 -8.00
N PHE A 456 7.27 3.30 -8.68
CA PHE A 456 7.64 1.89 -8.72
C PHE A 456 9.06 1.72 -8.16
N GLU A 457 9.24 0.88 -7.14
CA GLU A 457 10.55 0.64 -6.52
C GLU A 457 11.51 0.09 -7.58
N GLU A 458 12.68 0.73 -7.75
CA GLU A 458 13.68 0.36 -8.80
C GLU A 458 13.09 0.38 -10.23
N GLY A 459 11.99 1.10 -10.44
CA GLY A 459 11.23 1.12 -11.69
C GLY A 459 10.50 -0.20 -12.00
N ASP A 460 10.39 -1.11 -11.03
CA ASP A 460 9.74 -2.42 -11.19
C ASP A 460 8.22 -2.30 -11.05
N LEU A 461 7.49 -2.51 -12.15
CA LEU A 461 6.04 -2.38 -12.18
C LEU A 461 5.30 -3.36 -11.25
N ASP A 462 5.99 -4.43 -10.84
CA ASP A 462 5.50 -5.39 -9.84
C ASP A 462 5.57 -4.86 -8.40
N ARG A 463 6.22 -3.70 -8.17
CA ARG A 463 6.45 -3.07 -6.85
C ARG A 463 5.96 -1.62 -6.79
N PRO A 464 4.65 -1.39 -6.89
CA PRO A 464 4.09 -0.05 -6.75
C PRO A 464 4.18 0.46 -5.30
N LEU A 465 4.36 1.78 -5.16
CA LEU A 465 4.34 2.54 -3.91
C LEU A 465 3.61 3.86 -4.17
N ILE A 466 2.57 4.16 -3.39
CA ILE A 466 1.92 5.47 -3.47
C ILE A 466 2.80 6.49 -2.76
N THR A 467 3.16 7.57 -3.44
CA THR A 467 4.06 8.62 -2.93
C THR A 467 3.36 9.96 -2.70
N GLY A 468 2.11 10.09 -3.12
CA GLY A 468 1.32 11.31 -2.93
C GLY A 468 -0.12 11.18 -3.39
N MET A 469 -0.85 12.29 -3.32
CA MET A 469 -2.25 12.41 -3.73
C MET A 469 -2.44 13.74 -4.46
N VAL A 470 -3.38 13.76 -5.40
CA VAL A 470 -3.69 14.96 -6.19
C VAL A 470 -5.20 15.21 -6.22
N TYR A 471 -5.57 16.49 -6.24
CA TYR A 471 -6.95 16.92 -6.53
C TYR A 471 -7.19 16.88 -8.04
N ASN A 472 -8.44 16.68 -8.45
CA ASN A 472 -8.87 16.67 -9.84
C ASN A 472 -10.29 17.24 -9.99
N GLY A 473 -10.91 17.08 -11.16
CA GLY A 473 -12.24 17.63 -11.44
C GLY A 473 -13.37 17.06 -10.57
N ASP A 474 -13.18 15.86 -10.02
CA ASP A 474 -14.12 15.16 -9.15
C ASP A 474 -13.74 15.32 -7.67
N THR A 475 -12.51 14.95 -7.31
CA THR A 475 -11.92 15.23 -6.00
C THR A 475 -11.41 16.67 -5.96
N ARG A 476 -12.30 17.62 -5.68
CA ARG A 476 -11.99 19.07 -5.68
C ARG A 476 -11.28 19.53 -4.41
N LEU A 477 -10.60 20.67 -4.52
CA LEU A 477 -9.97 21.32 -3.37
C LEU A 477 -11.00 21.68 -2.28
N PRO A 478 -10.64 21.59 -0.98
CA PRO A 478 -11.53 21.92 0.13
C PRO A 478 -11.87 23.42 0.20
N TYR A 479 -11.01 24.28 -0.34
CA TYR A 479 -11.18 25.73 -0.38
C TYR A 479 -11.19 26.18 -1.85
N PRO A 480 -12.25 26.87 -2.32
CA PRO A 480 -12.32 27.35 -3.70
C PRO A 480 -11.14 28.26 -4.05
N LEU A 481 -10.38 27.88 -5.08
CA LEU A 481 -9.28 28.68 -5.63
C LEU A 481 -9.70 29.37 -6.94
N PRO A 482 -9.13 30.56 -7.25
CA PRO A 482 -8.08 31.28 -6.50
C PRO A 482 -8.60 32.15 -5.34
N ALA A 483 -9.90 32.20 -5.07
CA ALA A 483 -10.50 33.11 -4.09
C ALA A 483 -9.91 32.98 -2.66
N ASN A 484 -9.55 31.77 -2.25
CA ASN A 484 -9.02 31.46 -0.91
C ASN A 484 -7.53 31.06 -0.95
N GLN A 485 -6.74 31.68 -1.82
CA GLN A 485 -5.31 31.35 -1.99
C GLN A 485 -4.43 31.59 -0.75
N THR A 486 -4.94 32.31 0.25
CA THR A 486 -4.28 32.55 1.55
C THR A 486 -4.61 31.48 2.59
N GLN A 487 -5.50 30.53 2.28
CA GLN A 487 -5.91 29.49 3.22
C GLN A 487 -5.03 28.24 3.12
N VAL A 488 -4.59 27.76 4.28
CA VAL A 488 -3.82 26.53 4.45
C VAL A 488 -4.46 25.70 5.55
N GLY A 489 -4.69 24.40 5.34
CA GLY A 489 -5.28 23.60 6.39
C GLY A 489 -5.48 22.12 6.09
N LEU A 490 -5.96 21.43 7.11
CA LEU A 490 -6.35 20.03 7.08
C LEU A 490 -7.87 19.95 7.28
N LYS A 491 -8.58 19.41 6.29
CA LYS A 491 -10.02 19.18 6.35
C LYS A 491 -10.32 17.70 6.16
N THR A 492 -11.05 17.12 7.10
CA THR A 492 -11.47 15.70 7.07
C THR A 492 -12.89 15.57 6.52
N ASN A 493 -13.38 14.34 6.37
CA ASN A 493 -14.79 14.07 6.05
C ASN A 493 -15.26 12.88 6.87
N SER A 494 -16.42 13.00 7.52
CA SER A 494 -17.06 11.89 8.24
C SER A 494 -17.31 10.71 7.30
N SER A 495 -17.23 9.48 7.83
CA SER A 495 -17.42 8.25 7.05
C SER A 495 -18.16 7.22 7.91
N LYS A 496 -19.11 6.43 7.38
CA LYS A 496 -19.64 6.44 5.99
C LYS A 496 -20.80 7.42 5.80
N GLY A 497 -21.03 7.87 4.55
CA GLY A 497 -22.15 8.71 4.13
C GLY A 497 -21.92 10.21 4.35
N GLY A 498 -20.69 10.69 4.17
CA GLY A 498 -20.18 11.96 4.71
C GLY A 498 -21.10 13.19 4.58
N GLY A 499 -21.40 13.82 5.72
CA GLY A 499 -22.21 15.05 5.86
C GLY A 499 -21.71 15.97 6.99
N GLY A 500 -20.46 15.81 7.42
CA GLY A 500 -19.81 16.57 8.50
C GLY A 500 -18.28 16.46 8.43
N PHE A 501 -17.55 17.33 9.14
CA PHE A 501 -16.07 17.38 9.05
C PHE A 501 -15.39 17.98 10.29
N ASN A 502 -14.16 17.52 10.54
CA ASN A 502 -13.20 18.19 11.42
C ASN A 502 -12.20 18.99 10.57
N GLU A 503 -11.78 20.15 11.06
CA GLU A 503 -10.92 21.07 10.31
C GLU A 503 -9.95 21.83 11.24
N LEU A 504 -8.73 22.02 10.75
CA LEU A 504 -7.81 23.06 11.23
C LEU A 504 -7.38 23.88 10.01
N VAL A 505 -7.68 25.18 10.02
CA VAL A 505 -7.35 26.09 8.92
C VAL A 505 -6.73 27.37 9.44
N PHE A 506 -5.74 27.85 8.68
CA PHE A 506 -5.06 29.12 8.83
C PHE A 506 -5.39 29.97 7.60
N ASP A 507 -5.81 31.21 7.78
CA ASP A 507 -5.97 32.20 6.71
C ASP A 507 -4.94 33.30 6.90
N ASP A 508 -3.99 33.40 5.97
CA ASP A 508 -2.89 34.37 6.00
C ASP A 508 -3.25 35.69 5.29
N LYS A 509 -4.55 35.95 5.10
CA LYS A 509 -4.99 37.23 4.55
C LYS A 509 -4.68 38.34 5.53
N ARG A 510 -3.73 39.20 5.13
CA ARG A 510 -3.30 40.36 5.91
C ARG A 510 -4.47 41.19 6.46
N ASP A 511 -4.38 41.54 7.74
CA ASP A 511 -5.37 42.32 8.50
C ASP A 511 -6.74 41.62 8.65
N ALA A 512 -6.81 40.33 8.31
CA ALA A 512 -7.97 39.46 8.42
C ALA A 512 -7.56 38.01 8.76
N GLU A 513 -6.42 37.85 9.44
CA GLU A 513 -5.84 36.56 9.76
C GLU A 513 -6.77 35.76 10.66
N LEU A 514 -6.86 34.45 10.39
CA LEU A 514 -7.74 33.56 11.13
C LEU A 514 -7.06 32.22 11.38
N VAL A 515 -7.19 31.71 12.61
CA VAL A 515 -7.05 30.29 12.89
C VAL A 515 -8.42 29.76 13.32
N ARG A 516 -8.93 28.76 12.59
CA ARG A 516 -10.18 28.09 12.95
C ARG A 516 -9.93 26.62 13.19
N PHE A 517 -10.40 26.16 14.34
CA PHE A 517 -10.45 24.75 14.71
C PHE A 517 -11.92 24.33 14.84
N GLN A 518 -12.32 23.29 14.11
CA GLN A 518 -13.66 22.71 14.15
C GLN A 518 -13.57 21.23 14.52
N ALA A 519 -14.33 20.84 15.55
CA ALA A 519 -14.63 19.45 15.86
C ALA A 519 -16.09 19.16 15.49
N GLU A 520 -16.33 18.13 14.70
CA GLU A 520 -17.69 17.74 14.26
C GLU A 520 -18.55 17.22 15.44
N ARG A 521 -17.90 16.61 16.44
CA ARG A 521 -18.61 15.99 17.58
C ARG A 521 -17.96 16.36 18.91
N ASP A 522 -17.09 15.51 19.43
CA ASP A 522 -16.47 15.69 20.74
C ASP A 522 -15.10 16.39 20.58
N TYR A 523 -14.79 17.33 21.47
CA TYR A 523 -13.45 17.91 21.60
C TYR A 523 -12.88 17.64 22.99
N THR A 524 -11.70 17.05 23.04
CA THR A 524 -10.97 16.79 24.29
C THR A 524 -9.59 17.43 24.21
N GLN A 525 -9.29 18.32 25.16
CA GLN A 525 -7.98 18.94 25.31
C GLN A 525 -7.27 18.38 26.54
N ILE A 526 -6.07 17.80 26.37
CA ILE A 526 -5.25 17.27 27.46
C ILE A 526 -3.88 17.97 27.44
N VAL A 527 -3.60 18.76 28.47
CA VAL A 527 -2.31 19.42 28.67
C VAL A 527 -1.64 18.82 29.91
N LYS A 528 -0.46 18.21 29.72
CA LYS A 528 0.23 17.45 30.79
C LYS A 528 1.10 18.32 31.71
N ASN A 529 1.25 19.61 31.41
CA ASN A 529 2.02 20.54 32.23
C ASN A 529 1.31 21.90 32.31
N ASN A 530 1.78 22.90 31.57
CA ASN A 530 1.22 24.26 31.63
C ASN A 530 0.41 24.58 30.37
N ALA A 531 -0.72 25.27 30.55
CA ALA A 531 -1.51 25.89 29.50
C ALA A 531 -1.64 27.39 29.79
N GLU A 532 -1.44 28.22 28.77
CA GLU A 532 -1.60 29.68 28.85
C GLU A 532 -2.45 30.14 27.66
N ILE A 533 -3.41 31.04 27.92
CA ILE A 533 -4.27 31.63 26.90
C ILE A 533 -4.21 33.14 27.04
N THR A 534 -3.77 33.81 25.98
CA THR A 534 -3.59 35.26 25.93
C THR A 534 -4.35 35.82 24.73
N VAL A 535 -5.14 36.88 24.96
CA VAL A 535 -6.02 37.46 23.93
C VAL A 535 -5.84 38.98 23.87
N GLY A 536 -5.39 39.50 22.71
CA GLY A 536 -5.44 40.92 22.38
C GLY A 536 -4.38 41.85 23.00
N LEU A 537 -3.32 41.32 23.64
CA LEU A 537 -2.31 42.15 24.33
C LEU A 537 -1.45 43.01 23.39
N GLU A 538 -1.16 42.53 22.18
CA GLU A 538 -0.23 43.22 21.26
C GLU A 538 -0.89 44.34 20.46
N HIS A 539 -2.15 44.17 20.05
CA HIS A 539 -2.83 45.14 19.19
C HIS A 539 -3.75 46.12 19.95
N GLN A 540 -4.01 45.90 21.26
CA GLN A 540 -4.79 46.73 22.20
C GLN A 540 -6.16 47.26 21.72
N MET A 541 -6.60 46.88 20.52
CA MET A 541 -7.86 47.25 19.88
C MET A 541 -8.60 45.96 19.53
N GLY A 542 -9.55 45.54 20.37
CA GLY A 542 -10.54 44.51 20.00
C GLY A 542 -10.31 43.07 20.49
N GLY A 543 -9.46 42.83 21.49
CA GLY A 543 -9.34 41.50 22.11
C GLY A 543 -10.57 41.13 22.94
N ALA A 544 -11.24 40.02 22.62
CA ALA A 544 -12.36 39.49 23.40
C ALA A 544 -12.34 37.95 23.43
N LEU A 545 -12.53 37.36 24.62
CA LEU A 545 -12.78 35.93 24.79
C LEU A 545 -14.28 35.73 25.09
N ARG A 546 -14.99 35.02 24.22
CA ARG A 546 -16.39 34.64 24.43
C ARG A 546 -16.50 33.13 24.54
N GLN A 547 -17.22 32.67 25.56
CA GLN A 547 -17.55 31.26 25.75
C GLN A 547 -19.06 31.13 25.87
N THR A 548 -19.65 30.23 25.09
CA THR A 548 -21.08 29.95 25.12
C THR A 548 -21.26 28.45 25.23
N ILE A 549 -21.97 28.01 26.26
CA ILE A 549 -22.20 26.59 26.57
C ILE A 549 -23.72 26.40 26.65
N HIS A 550 -24.23 25.42 25.91
CA HIS A 550 -25.65 25.06 25.96
C HIS A 550 -25.97 24.16 27.16
N GLY A 551 -25.11 23.17 27.42
CA GLY A 551 -25.18 22.29 28.58
C GLY A 551 -24.44 22.84 29.80
N ASP A 552 -23.75 21.94 30.51
CA ASP A 552 -23.08 22.27 31.76
C ASP A 552 -21.64 22.74 31.57
N LYS A 553 -21.18 23.63 32.47
CA LYS A 553 -19.77 23.96 32.68
C LYS A 553 -19.36 23.50 34.07
N THR A 554 -18.30 22.69 34.17
CA THR A 554 -17.70 22.29 35.44
C THR A 554 -16.23 22.67 35.45
N GLU A 555 -15.81 23.36 36.50
CA GLU A 555 -14.42 23.73 36.75
C GLU A 555 -13.99 23.13 38.09
N THR A 556 -12.82 22.48 38.13
CA THR A 556 -12.33 21.83 39.34
C THR A 556 -10.83 22.07 39.47
N ILE A 557 -10.43 22.67 40.59
CA ILE A 557 -9.03 22.86 40.97
C ILE A 557 -8.80 21.92 42.16
N ARG A 558 -7.99 20.88 41.95
CA ARG A 558 -7.72 19.89 43.01
C ARG A 558 -6.76 20.45 44.06
N GLU A 559 -5.76 21.19 43.62
CA GLU A 559 -4.70 21.76 44.45
C GLU A 559 -4.32 23.13 43.88
N GLY A 560 -3.95 24.06 44.76
CA GLY A 560 -3.55 25.42 44.38
C GLY A 560 -4.66 26.46 44.52
N ASN A 561 -4.50 27.58 43.81
CA ASN A 561 -5.32 28.78 43.97
C ASN A 561 -6.14 29.08 42.71
N HIS A 562 -7.32 29.66 42.89
CA HIS A 562 -8.08 30.32 41.82
C HIS A 562 -8.02 31.84 42.05
N SER A 563 -7.52 32.60 41.09
CA SER A 563 -7.57 34.07 41.13
C SER A 563 -8.31 34.60 39.90
N PHE A 564 -9.17 35.59 40.14
CA PHE A 564 -9.86 36.34 39.10
C PHE A 564 -9.70 37.83 39.39
N THR A 565 -9.28 38.60 38.39
CA THR A 565 -8.99 40.04 38.54
C THR A 565 -9.53 40.81 37.35
N VAL A 566 -10.41 41.79 37.63
CA VAL A 566 -10.80 42.82 36.67
C VAL A 566 -10.05 44.11 37.04
N ALA A 567 -8.95 44.40 36.35
CA ALA A 567 -8.09 45.54 36.68
C ALA A 567 -8.77 46.90 36.38
N LYS A 568 -9.61 46.94 35.33
CA LYS A 568 -10.45 48.07 34.96
C LYS A 568 -11.77 47.54 34.40
N GLY A 569 -12.88 48.21 34.73
CA GLY A 569 -14.22 47.83 34.29
C GLY A 569 -15.07 47.25 35.41
N GLU A 570 -16.03 46.43 35.04
CA GLU A 570 -17.04 45.85 35.94
C GLU A 570 -17.09 44.32 35.82
N GLU A 571 -17.54 43.68 36.89
CA GLU A 571 -17.94 42.27 36.90
C GLU A 571 -19.45 42.22 37.13
N ALA A 572 -20.17 41.48 36.28
CA ALA A 572 -21.60 41.24 36.42
C ALA A 572 -21.89 39.74 36.47
N ILE A 573 -22.57 39.29 37.53
CA ILE A 573 -22.99 37.89 37.71
C ILE A 573 -24.51 37.84 37.80
N SER A 574 -25.14 37.06 36.92
CA SER A 574 -26.59 36.83 36.93
C SER A 574 -26.87 35.32 37.02
N ILE A 575 -27.69 34.92 37.99
CA ILE A 575 -28.04 33.52 38.26
C ILE A 575 -29.56 33.44 38.33
N ALA A 576 -30.17 32.73 37.38
CA ALA A 576 -31.62 32.71 37.23
C ALA A 576 -32.35 31.93 38.33
N GLN A 577 -31.68 30.97 38.98
CA GLN A 577 -32.27 30.12 40.01
C GLN A 577 -31.51 30.22 41.33
N LYS A 578 -30.56 29.30 41.56
CA LYS A 578 -29.89 29.14 42.86
C LYS A 578 -28.39 29.37 42.73
N ARG A 579 -27.84 30.15 43.66
CA ARG A 579 -26.41 30.16 43.97
C ARG A 579 -26.19 29.41 45.29
N THR A 580 -25.22 28.50 45.32
CA THR A 580 -24.72 27.88 46.56
C THR A 580 -23.23 28.15 46.64
N THR A 581 -22.75 28.58 47.80
CA THR A 581 -21.33 28.80 48.08
C THR A 581 -21.00 28.05 49.37
N ASP A 582 -19.99 27.19 49.34
CA ASP A 582 -19.49 26.45 50.50
C ASP A 582 -17.99 26.76 50.65
N ILE A 583 -17.59 27.22 51.83
CA ILE A 583 -16.24 27.75 52.11
C ILE A 583 -15.71 27.01 53.33
N GLY A 584 -14.67 26.21 53.13
CA GLY A 584 -14.13 25.33 54.18
C GLY A 584 -13.38 26.05 55.29
N ASN A 585 -13.01 27.33 55.11
CA ASN A 585 -12.33 28.13 56.12
C ASN A 585 -12.83 29.60 56.06
N ASP A 586 -11.97 30.59 55.79
CA ASP A 586 -12.35 32.00 55.84
C ASP A 586 -12.95 32.51 54.53
N ASP A 587 -14.06 33.25 54.62
CA ASP A 587 -14.57 34.13 53.56
C ASP A 587 -14.30 35.60 53.94
N LYS A 588 -13.66 36.37 53.06
CA LYS A 588 -13.35 37.78 53.30
C LYS A 588 -13.83 38.63 52.13
N LEU A 589 -14.83 39.46 52.40
CA LEU A 589 -15.30 40.47 51.47
C LEU A 589 -14.81 41.87 51.89
N THR A 590 -14.19 42.61 50.97
CA THR A 590 -13.86 44.02 51.16
C THR A 590 -14.53 44.87 50.09
N VAL A 591 -15.46 45.73 50.51
CA VAL A 591 -16.13 46.70 49.65
C VAL A 591 -15.64 48.10 50.04
N ARG A 592 -15.04 48.83 49.09
CA ARG A 592 -14.43 50.15 49.37
C ARG A 592 -15.43 51.31 49.35
N ALA A 593 -16.57 51.11 48.68
CA ALA A 593 -17.68 52.05 48.64
C ALA A 593 -18.90 51.35 49.24
N ASP A 594 -20.00 51.26 48.49
CA ASP A 594 -21.27 50.76 49.01
C ASP A 594 -21.48 49.28 48.71
N GLN A 595 -22.02 48.55 49.69
CA GLN A 595 -22.61 47.22 49.49
C GLN A 595 -24.14 47.32 49.66
N ALA A 596 -24.88 47.09 48.58
CA ALA A 596 -26.34 47.00 48.62
C ALA A 596 -26.79 45.53 48.53
N VAL A 597 -27.62 45.09 49.48
CA VAL A 597 -28.20 43.75 49.50
C VAL A 597 -29.72 43.87 49.57
N ALA A 598 -30.42 43.41 48.54
CA ALA A 598 -31.87 43.34 48.49
C ALA A 598 -32.32 41.88 48.45
N ILE A 599 -33.12 41.46 49.43
CA ILE A 599 -33.65 40.09 49.55
C ILE A 599 -35.17 40.19 49.64
N ALA A 600 -35.87 39.67 48.63
CA ALA A 600 -37.34 39.67 48.61
C ALA A 600 -37.97 38.64 49.55
N GLY A 601 -37.25 37.54 49.80
CA GLY A 601 -37.64 36.49 50.74
C GLY A 601 -37.05 36.72 52.13
N VAL A 602 -36.45 35.67 52.69
CA VAL A 602 -35.86 35.68 54.04
C VAL A 602 -34.34 35.70 53.95
N LYS A 603 -33.70 36.57 54.75
CA LYS A 603 -32.29 36.46 55.10
C LYS A 603 -32.18 35.72 56.44
N SER A 604 -31.40 34.64 56.49
CA SER A 604 -31.13 33.89 57.71
C SER A 604 -29.63 33.72 57.87
N ASP A 605 -29.10 34.12 59.03
CA ASP A 605 -27.70 33.94 59.40
C ASP A 605 -27.66 32.98 60.60
N ASP A 606 -27.05 31.81 60.45
CA ASP A 606 -26.83 30.83 61.53
C ASP A 606 -25.35 30.82 61.90
N ILE A 607 -25.03 31.23 63.14
CA ILE A 607 -23.68 31.63 63.54
C ILE A 607 -23.29 30.89 64.82
N GLY A 608 -22.30 30.00 64.72
CA GLY A 608 -21.93 29.09 65.81
C GLY A 608 -21.13 29.69 66.97
N LYS A 609 -20.60 30.91 66.84
CA LYS A 609 -19.80 31.57 67.90
C LYS A 609 -20.30 32.98 68.22
N SER A 610 -19.79 34.00 67.52
CA SER A 610 -20.14 35.40 67.72
C SER A 610 -20.65 36.02 66.42
N TYR A 611 -21.64 36.91 66.56
CA TYR A 611 -22.06 37.80 65.50
C TYR A 611 -21.79 39.25 65.93
N ASP A 612 -20.66 39.79 65.47
CA ASP A 612 -20.17 41.10 65.87
C ASP A 612 -20.65 42.16 64.86
N ILE A 613 -21.43 43.14 65.34
CA ILE A 613 -21.91 44.29 64.56
C ILE A 613 -21.29 45.55 65.16
N ASP A 614 -20.31 46.12 64.46
CA ASP A 614 -19.74 47.43 64.77
C ASP A 614 -20.13 48.43 63.67
N VAL A 615 -20.76 49.54 64.06
CA VAL A 615 -21.25 50.57 63.14
C VAL A 615 -20.78 51.93 63.61
N GLY A 616 -19.93 52.58 62.82
CA GLY A 616 -19.28 53.84 63.20
C GLY A 616 -20.22 55.05 63.35
N THR A 617 -21.43 55.01 62.76
CA THR A 617 -22.38 56.14 62.83
C THR A 617 -23.76 55.73 63.33
N THR A 618 -24.52 54.94 62.57
CA THR A 618 -25.91 54.62 62.91
C THR A 618 -26.28 53.20 62.52
N LEU A 619 -26.58 52.37 63.52
CA LEU A 619 -27.27 51.11 63.33
C LEU A 619 -28.79 51.33 63.46
N LYS A 620 -29.53 51.12 62.37
CA LYS A 620 -31.00 51.16 62.36
C LYS A 620 -31.56 49.75 62.14
N ILE A 621 -32.24 49.22 63.15
CA ILE A 621 -33.04 48.00 63.04
C ILE A 621 -34.51 48.40 63.02
N ALA A 622 -35.19 48.14 61.91
CA ALA A 622 -36.62 48.42 61.75
C ALA A 622 -37.33 47.16 61.26
N ALA A 623 -38.42 46.79 61.93
CA ALA A 623 -39.31 45.73 61.49
C ALA A 623 -40.76 46.24 61.52
N GLY A 624 -41.57 45.84 60.55
CA GLY A 624 -42.97 46.28 60.46
C GLY A 624 -43.88 45.68 61.54
N SER A 625 -43.56 44.49 62.04
CA SER A 625 -44.45 43.76 62.96
C SER A 625 -43.85 43.50 64.33
N LYS A 626 -42.59 43.05 64.42
CA LYS A 626 -41.99 42.62 65.68
C LYS A 626 -40.46 42.60 65.57
N ILE A 627 -39.79 43.04 66.64
CA ILE A 627 -38.37 42.84 66.88
C ILE A 627 -38.25 41.97 68.13
N THR A 628 -37.36 40.98 68.12
CA THR A 628 -37.17 40.06 69.25
C THR A 628 -35.69 39.74 69.42
N LEU A 629 -35.21 39.91 70.65
CA LEU A 629 -33.86 39.56 71.07
C LEU A 629 -33.98 38.50 72.16
N VAL A 630 -33.41 37.31 71.94
CA VAL A 630 -33.51 36.16 72.86
C VAL A 630 -32.11 35.69 73.22
N CYS A 631 -31.87 35.45 74.51
CA CYS A 631 -30.65 34.83 75.04
C CYS A 631 -31.06 33.85 76.15
N GLY A 632 -31.20 32.57 75.80
CA GLY A 632 -31.71 31.54 76.72
C GLY A 632 -33.11 31.90 77.25
N SER A 633 -33.26 31.99 78.58
CA SER A 633 -34.50 32.39 79.24
C SER A 633 -34.76 33.92 79.25
N SER A 634 -33.81 34.72 78.76
CA SER A 634 -33.93 36.18 78.71
C SER A 634 -34.43 36.64 77.34
N GLN A 635 -35.39 37.56 77.32
CA GLN A 635 -36.01 38.05 76.10
C GLN A 635 -36.37 39.53 76.18
N ILE A 636 -36.11 40.26 75.09
CA ILE A 636 -36.71 41.57 74.80
C ILE A 636 -37.57 41.42 73.55
N GLU A 637 -38.85 41.69 73.68
CA GLU A 637 -39.80 41.69 72.56
C GLU A 637 -40.38 43.09 72.38
N MET A 638 -40.27 43.63 71.16
CA MET A 638 -40.87 44.90 70.77
C MET A 638 -41.85 44.67 69.63
N THR A 639 -43.09 45.09 69.86
CA THR A 639 -44.14 45.21 68.85
C THR A 639 -44.50 46.69 68.68
N PRO A 640 -45.27 47.09 67.65
CA PRO A 640 -45.75 48.46 67.52
C PRO A 640 -46.47 49.01 68.76
N ALA A 641 -47.04 48.14 69.61
CA ALA A 641 -47.85 48.55 70.77
C ALA A 641 -47.20 48.29 72.14
N LYS A 642 -46.23 47.35 72.25
CA LYS A 642 -45.70 46.88 73.54
C LYS A 642 -44.23 46.51 73.46
N ILE A 643 -43.48 46.87 74.50
CA ILE A 643 -42.15 46.32 74.79
C ILE A 643 -42.28 45.43 76.03
N THR A 644 -41.84 44.17 75.93
CA THR A 644 -41.77 43.21 77.04
C THR A 644 -40.31 42.85 77.29
N ILE A 645 -39.87 42.90 78.54
CA ILE A 645 -38.55 42.44 78.97
C ILE A 645 -38.78 41.34 80.01
N SER A 646 -38.19 40.18 79.81
CA SER A 646 -38.33 39.01 80.69
C SER A 646 -36.98 38.35 80.91
N SER A 647 -36.64 38.02 82.15
CA SER A 647 -35.38 37.41 82.57
C SER A 647 -35.53 36.87 84.00
N THR A 648 -34.60 36.02 84.45
CA THR A 648 -34.50 35.59 85.86
C THR A 648 -34.15 36.76 86.79
N GLN A 649 -33.32 37.68 86.30
CA GLN A 649 -32.94 38.91 86.98
C GLN A 649 -32.86 40.06 85.98
N ILE A 650 -33.38 41.21 86.37
CA ILE A 650 -33.23 42.47 85.64
C ILE A 650 -32.65 43.49 86.61
N GLU A 651 -31.46 44.00 86.31
CA GLU A 651 -30.84 45.12 87.03
C GLU A 651 -30.88 46.37 86.14
N VAL A 652 -31.42 47.47 86.66
CA VAL A 652 -31.43 48.77 85.98
C VAL A 652 -30.65 49.76 86.83
N LYS A 653 -29.43 50.10 86.40
CA LYS A 653 -28.53 51.02 87.10
C LYS A 653 -28.27 52.26 86.24
N ALA A 654 -28.55 53.44 86.78
CA ALA A 654 -28.19 54.72 86.16
C ALA A 654 -27.24 55.50 87.07
N THR A 655 -26.21 56.13 86.50
CA THR A 655 -25.18 56.87 87.26
C THR A 655 -25.56 58.34 87.52
N ALA A 656 -26.52 58.89 86.77
CA ALA A 656 -27.03 60.24 86.97
C ALA A 656 -28.53 60.25 87.32
N THR A 657 -29.38 59.82 86.39
CA THR A 657 -30.84 59.79 86.60
C THR A 657 -31.45 58.66 85.80
N ALA A 658 -32.31 57.86 86.44
CA ALA A 658 -33.26 56.99 85.76
C ALA A 658 -34.66 57.60 85.92
N LYS A 659 -35.36 57.86 84.81
CA LYS A 659 -36.75 58.34 84.80
C LYS A 659 -37.64 57.29 84.15
N VAL A 660 -38.64 56.80 84.88
CA VAL A 660 -39.69 55.94 84.35
C VAL A 660 -41.00 56.72 84.44
N THR A 661 -41.72 56.83 83.32
CA THR A 661 -42.98 57.59 83.25
C THR A 661 -43.95 56.82 82.36
N ALA A 662 -45.19 56.66 82.82
CA ALA A 662 -46.28 56.11 82.04
C ALA A 662 -47.36 57.20 81.91
N GLY A 663 -47.90 57.41 80.71
CA GLY A 663 -49.00 58.37 80.50
C GLY A 663 -50.34 57.91 81.09
N GLY A 664 -50.49 56.60 81.33
CA GLY A 664 -51.62 55.99 82.03
C GLY A 664 -51.23 55.56 83.44
N GLN A 665 -51.07 54.26 83.65
CA GLN A 665 -50.73 53.66 84.95
C GLN A 665 -49.30 53.12 84.96
N LEU A 666 -48.60 53.32 86.08
CA LEU A 666 -47.34 52.63 86.41
C LEU A 666 -47.60 51.65 87.55
N THR A 667 -47.30 50.38 87.33
CA THR A 667 -47.46 49.30 88.32
C THR A 667 -46.11 48.66 88.62
N MET A 668 -45.80 48.47 89.90
CA MET A 668 -44.62 47.71 90.37
C MET A 668 -45.09 46.66 91.37
N GLU A 669 -44.92 45.38 91.04
CA GLU A 669 -45.38 44.26 91.85
C GLU A 669 -44.23 43.28 92.08
N GLY A 670 -44.03 42.86 93.33
CA GLY A 670 -43.09 41.81 93.71
C GLY A 670 -43.80 40.80 94.59
N GLN A 671 -43.84 39.53 94.16
CA GLN A 671 -44.58 38.49 94.89
C GLN A 671 -43.89 38.07 96.20
N GLY A 672 -42.57 38.20 96.29
CA GLY A 672 -41.81 37.96 97.52
C GLY A 672 -41.61 39.23 98.34
N GLN A 673 -40.82 40.17 97.81
CA GLN A 673 -40.53 41.45 98.44
C GLN A 673 -40.36 42.52 97.35
N ALA A 674 -40.97 43.69 97.55
CA ALA A 674 -40.66 44.91 96.81
C ALA A 674 -40.07 45.93 97.80
N SER A 675 -38.92 46.52 97.46
CA SER A 675 -38.28 47.52 98.32
C SER A 675 -37.85 48.74 97.51
N LEU A 676 -38.25 49.92 97.96
CA LEU A 676 -37.78 51.21 97.47
C LEU A 676 -36.92 51.84 98.56
N LYS A 677 -35.71 52.27 98.22
CA LYS A 677 -34.77 52.92 99.15
C LYS A 677 -34.16 54.13 98.46
N GLY A 678 -34.25 55.30 99.10
CA GLY A 678 -33.54 56.51 98.70
C GLY A 678 -32.40 56.78 99.69
N GLY A 679 -31.21 57.14 99.19
CA GLY A 679 -30.06 57.44 100.05
C GLY A 679 -30.22 58.74 100.82
N ALA A 680 -30.47 59.85 100.11
CA ALA A 680 -30.70 61.17 100.72
C ALA A 680 -32.21 61.42 100.97
N MET A 681 -33.05 61.11 99.98
CA MET A 681 -34.49 61.31 100.05
C MET A 681 -35.20 60.25 99.20
N LEU A 682 -36.25 59.65 99.76
CA LEU A 682 -37.26 58.92 99.00
C LEU A 682 -38.54 59.76 99.05
N LYS A 683 -39.00 60.23 97.88
CA LYS A 683 -40.20 61.05 97.76
C LYS A 683 -41.26 60.27 97.01
N LEU A 684 -42.41 60.04 97.65
CA LEU A 684 -43.59 59.41 97.05
C LEU A 684 -44.72 60.43 97.11
N GLU A 685 -45.15 60.94 95.97
CA GLU A 685 -46.19 61.97 95.87
C GLU A 685 -47.29 61.52 94.92
N GLY A 686 -48.54 61.55 95.41
CA GLY A 686 -49.73 61.33 94.59
C GLY A 686 -50.51 62.64 94.47
N GLY A 687 -50.82 63.08 93.25
CA GLY A 687 -51.54 64.35 93.02
C GLY A 687 -53.01 64.34 93.48
N GLY A 688 -53.61 63.16 93.67
CA GLY A 688 -54.95 62.99 94.24
C GLY A 688 -54.95 62.28 95.59
N MET A 689 -54.48 61.02 95.61
CA MET A 689 -54.39 60.19 96.82
C MET A 689 -53.17 59.28 96.71
N ALA A 690 -52.40 59.17 97.80
CA ALA A 690 -51.37 58.14 97.97
C ALA A 690 -51.86 57.16 99.04
N GLN A 691 -52.03 55.89 98.68
CA GLN A 691 -52.55 54.86 99.58
C GLN A 691 -51.49 53.79 99.82
N LEU A 692 -51.15 53.56 101.08
CA LEU A 692 -50.29 52.47 101.54
C LEU A 692 -51.17 51.46 102.28
N LYS A 693 -51.20 50.22 101.80
CA LYS A 693 -52.05 49.15 102.36
C LYS A 693 -51.21 47.91 102.59
N SER A 694 -51.25 47.37 103.82
CA SER A 694 -50.59 46.11 104.20
C SER A 694 -51.63 45.19 104.84
N SER A 695 -51.60 43.91 104.49
CA SER A 695 -52.39 42.85 105.13
C SER A 695 -51.74 42.32 106.43
N GLY A 696 -50.46 42.66 106.66
CA GLY A 696 -49.74 42.38 107.90
C GLY A 696 -49.26 43.66 108.59
N LEU A 697 -48.22 43.55 109.41
CA LEU A 697 -47.65 44.69 110.15
C LEU A 697 -47.03 45.72 109.18
N LEU A 698 -47.50 46.96 109.25
CA LEU A 698 -46.87 48.11 108.60
C LEU A 698 -45.94 48.80 109.60
N ILE A 699 -44.67 48.97 109.24
CA ILE A 699 -43.69 49.66 110.08
C ILE A 699 -43.18 50.89 109.33
N ALA A 700 -43.55 52.08 109.82
CA ALA A 700 -42.94 53.35 109.44
C ALA A 700 -41.99 53.79 110.55
N LYS A 701 -40.71 54.00 110.24
CA LYS A 701 -39.68 54.41 111.20
C LYS A 701 -38.84 55.54 110.60
N GLY A 702 -38.66 56.62 111.36
CA GLY A 702 -37.83 57.78 111.00
C GLY A 702 -37.55 58.64 112.22
N ALA A 703 -36.49 59.47 112.16
CA ALA A 703 -36.15 60.43 113.23
C ALA A 703 -37.26 61.48 113.46
N MET A 704 -38.06 61.74 112.43
CA MET A 704 -39.26 62.56 112.48
C MET A 704 -40.27 61.99 111.50
N THR A 705 -41.42 61.56 112.01
CA THR A 705 -42.51 61.01 111.19
C THR A 705 -43.73 61.89 111.40
N MET A 706 -44.08 62.70 110.41
CA MET A 706 -45.28 63.54 110.45
C MET A 706 -46.37 62.86 109.62
N ILE A 707 -47.44 62.45 110.31
CA ILE A 707 -48.66 61.91 109.72
C ILE A 707 -49.74 62.94 110.03
N ASN A 708 -50.35 63.51 109.00
CA ASN A 708 -51.53 64.36 109.13
C ASN A 708 -52.79 63.54 108.87
#